data_AF-A0A1G7Y8X3-F1
#
_entry.id   AF-A0A1G7Y8X3-F1
#
_cell.length_a   1.000
_cell.length_b   1.000
_cell.length_c   1.000
_cell.angle_alpha   90.00
_cell.angle_beta   90.00
_cell.angle_gamma   90.00
#
_symmetry.space_group_name_H-M   'P 1'
#
loop_
_entity.id
_entity.type
_entity.pdbx_description
1 polymer ?
#
loop_
_entity_poly.entity_id
_entity_poly.type
_entity_poly.pdbx_seq_one_letter_code
_entity_poly.pdbx_strand_id
1 'polypeptide(L)'
;MTRFLKRMYSRAACLLAVVAPACISPSFSQSVPKKSFLVCGDSKVLLVDYNRSKDSIPAIAWSWDAHQAMDLPEHFRTKLFNTMDDCKAVRGGKQLLVSSSGGAIALLNLQDKKVLFHAAVPNAHSIELLPGDLVAAAASVSPAGNKLMLFSLKQPDKPLYTDSLYSAHGVVWNEKRQSLFALGYDVLREYKIVSGNSLKMVAKWAIPGVGGHELQPANASGDLFVTEHHGTWLFSPATQQFTKIKGFPDAENVKSLGREASGQYIYTIPEESWWTFHVKFHEPARKFAFPDMHVYKARWFDNGLSAAEAENPLSRAHSHNDYLQAAPFTLAYRHQFGSVEADVHFRNDTLYVAHDSRDISADRTFDKLYLQQIIKQITKNEGSIYRDKSRVLTLLVDLKTTYKTTLPALVKALAPHEALLAPKGSVKVVLSGNTPPPAEFEQYPAFIFFDGRPGTNYTAAQAERLGMISQDFHKYSQWNGKGIPVEKDRKALVDAITQAHAMGKPFRFWASPDNINAWKVLMNLGADYINTDHVAELGNFLSGRKNAEYQSTEFYKPYQPTYKNNDAPGKVKNIILLIGDGMGLAQIYSGLTANRGELNLGKFLNIGFSKTASSDNYITDSAAGATAFATGHKTRNRAIGVDSNLVPVPSIIRQVKATGRKSALISAGDITDATPAAFYAHRPERSQMDEIATDFLKEPVDVLIGGGYGHFAKTKTADSLIARGFRVSDNWNDLAGMKAPFVLLDDKHVVSMQKGRGDFLKDSFQKTLQSLQSNPKGFFMMAEGAQVDYGGHENIVPYVVTEMLDFDKLVGEALRFADSNGETLVIVTADHETGGLTLLDGNLKTGYVDGQFSTGDHTGIMVPVFAYGPHSLDFRGVYENTEIYQKVRKVLK
;
A
#
# COMPACT_ATOMS: atom_id res chain seq x y z
N MET A 1 2.47 -66.06 -20.53
CA MET A 1 1.67 -64.97 -19.92
C MET A 1 2.39 -63.66 -20.14
N THR A 2 2.29 -63.19 -21.38
CA THR A 2 2.83 -61.95 -21.93
C THR A 2 2.18 -61.88 -23.31
N ARG A 3 1.70 -60.69 -23.71
CA ARG A 3 0.88 -60.39 -24.91
C ARG A 3 -0.63 -60.40 -24.69
N PHE A 4 -1.14 -59.29 -24.16
CA PHE A 4 -2.44 -58.75 -24.55
C PHE A 4 -2.28 -57.23 -24.75
N LEU A 5 -2.96 -56.70 -25.77
CA LEU A 5 -3.04 -55.29 -26.19
C LEU A 5 -1.96 -54.77 -27.16
N LYS A 6 -1.89 -55.43 -28.33
CA LYS A 6 -1.53 -54.82 -29.61
C LYS A 6 -2.50 -55.34 -30.67
N ARG A 7 -3.64 -54.66 -30.86
CA ARG A 7 -4.56 -54.85 -32.00
C ARG A 7 -5.57 -53.70 -32.03
N MET A 8 -5.38 -52.79 -32.98
CA MET A 8 -6.40 -52.27 -33.91
C MET A 8 -5.89 -50.98 -34.56
N TYR A 9 -5.10 -51.15 -35.63
CA TYR A 9 -4.87 -50.14 -36.65
C TYR A 9 -5.01 -50.83 -38.01
N SER A 10 -6.09 -50.54 -38.72
CA SER A 10 -6.17 -50.39 -40.18
C SER A 10 -7.59 -50.65 -40.67
N ARG A 11 -8.24 -49.59 -41.16
CA ARG A 11 -8.80 -49.46 -42.52
C ARG A 11 -9.92 -48.42 -42.51
N ALA A 12 -9.68 -47.28 -43.17
CA ALA A 12 -10.49 -46.78 -44.27
C ALA A 12 -10.05 -45.35 -44.60
N ALA A 13 -9.30 -45.20 -45.69
CA ALA A 13 -9.19 -43.94 -46.39
C ALA A 13 -10.45 -43.76 -47.24
N CYS A 14 -11.13 -42.61 -47.11
CA CYS A 14 -12.00 -42.10 -48.16
C CYS A 14 -12.06 -40.57 -48.10
N LEU A 15 -12.07 -40.00 -49.30
CA LEU A 15 -12.02 -38.59 -49.67
C LEU A 15 -12.93 -37.69 -48.82
N LEU A 16 -12.43 -36.50 -48.46
CA LEU A 16 -13.27 -35.31 -48.33
C LEU A 16 -12.44 -34.07 -48.67
N ALA A 17 -12.94 -33.35 -49.68
CA ALA A 17 -12.40 -32.13 -50.22
C ALA A 17 -12.27 -31.04 -49.13
N VAL A 18 -11.14 -30.34 -49.16
CA VAL A 18 -10.87 -29.17 -48.32
C VAL A 18 -11.78 -28.02 -48.77
N VAL A 19 -12.82 -27.74 -47.99
CA VAL A 19 -13.44 -26.42 -47.94
C VAL A 19 -12.72 -25.67 -46.81
N ALA A 20 -11.90 -24.70 -47.18
CA ALA A 20 -11.25 -23.81 -46.23
C ALA A 20 -12.32 -23.01 -45.46
N PRO A 21 -12.35 -23.04 -44.11
CA PRO A 21 -13.07 -22.02 -43.38
C PRO A 21 -12.28 -20.73 -43.50
N ALA A 22 -12.92 -19.69 -44.05
CA ALA A 22 -12.42 -18.34 -43.99
C ALA A 22 -12.05 -18.02 -42.53
N CYS A 23 -10.77 -17.74 -42.30
CA CYS A 23 -10.28 -17.26 -41.01
C CYS A 23 -10.91 -15.89 -40.75
N ILE A 24 -12.04 -15.88 -40.06
CA ILE A 24 -12.56 -14.69 -39.40
C ILE A 24 -11.53 -14.33 -38.33
N SER A 25 -10.81 -13.24 -38.55
CA SER A 25 -9.91 -12.65 -37.58
C SER A 25 -10.73 -12.28 -36.34
N PRO A 26 -10.41 -12.77 -35.13
CA PRO A 26 -11.09 -12.29 -33.95
C PRO A 26 -10.69 -10.83 -33.73
N SER A 27 -11.66 -9.93 -33.84
CA SER A 27 -11.54 -8.53 -33.45
C SER A 27 -11.14 -8.47 -31.97
N PHE A 28 -9.97 -7.90 -31.71
CA PHE A 28 -9.34 -7.82 -30.38
C PHE A 28 -10.18 -6.96 -29.43
N SER A 29 -10.76 -7.59 -28.41
CA SER A 29 -11.27 -6.94 -27.18
C SER A 29 -10.71 -7.70 -25.97
N GLN A 30 -9.39 -7.83 -25.88
CA GLN A 30 -8.75 -8.32 -24.65
C GLN A 30 -8.28 -7.12 -23.83
N SER A 31 -8.96 -6.90 -22.70
CA SER A 31 -8.48 -6.01 -21.64
C SER A 31 -7.10 -6.48 -21.16
N VAL A 32 -6.16 -5.54 -20.98
CA VAL A 32 -4.82 -5.84 -20.43
C VAL A 32 -4.97 -6.50 -19.05
N PRO A 33 -4.31 -7.65 -18.80
CA PRO A 33 -4.39 -8.32 -17.51
C PRO A 33 -3.87 -7.45 -16.35
N LYS A 34 -4.56 -7.52 -15.19
CA LYS A 34 -4.25 -6.71 -13.98
C LYS A 34 -2.81 -6.85 -13.48
N LYS A 35 -2.25 -8.06 -13.54
CA LYS A 35 -0.85 -8.33 -13.22
C LYS A 35 -0.17 -8.93 -14.44
N SER A 36 0.60 -8.10 -15.13
CA SER A 36 1.25 -8.48 -16.39
C SER A 36 2.65 -7.89 -16.49
N PHE A 37 3.49 -8.48 -17.33
CA PHE A 37 4.84 -8.02 -17.57
C PHE A 37 5.16 -8.08 -19.07
N LEU A 38 6.04 -7.19 -19.51
CA LEU A 38 6.58 -7.14 -20.85
C LEU A 38 7.85 -7.98 -20.96
N VAL A 39 8.04 -8.60 -22.12
CA VAL A 39 9.23 -9.36 -22.49
C VAL A 39 9.65 -8.94 -23.89
N CYS A 40 10.91 -8.58 -24.08
CA CYS A 40 11.47 -8.22 -25.38
C CYS A 40 12.70 -9.07 -25.71
N GLY A 41 12.84 -9.38 -26.99
CA GLY A 41 13.85 -10.28 -27.54
C GLY A 41 13.59 -10.59 -29.00
N ASP A 42 14.60 -11.02 -29.74
CA ASP A 42 14.54 -11.22 -31.20
C ASP A 42 13.86 -10.02 -31.92
N SER A 43 12.81 -10.24 -32.71
CA SER A 43 12.01 -9.17 -33.34
C SER A 43 10.75 -8.79 -32.54
N LYS A 44 10.57 -9.33 -31.32
CA LYS A 44 9.26 -9.42 -30.66
C LYS A 44 9.18 -8.67 -29.34
N VAL A 45 7.96 -8.24 -29.04
CA VAL A 45 7.52 -7.83 -27.71
C VAL A 45 6.29 -8.62 -27.32
N LEU A 46 6.30 -9.20 -26.12
CA LEU A 46 5.21 -9.97 -25.56
C LEU A 46 4.70 -9.29 -24.29
N LEU A 47 3.38 -9.23 -24.13
CA LEU A 47 2.72 -8.94 -22.87
C LEU A 47 2.22 -10.25 -22.27
N VAL A 48 2.69 -10.57 -21.07
CA VAL A 48 2.43 -11.85 -20.42
C VAL A 48 1.55 -11.64 -19.21
N ASP A 49 0.46 -12.42 -19.11
CA ASP A 49 -0.40 -12.45 -17.94
C ASP A 49 0.27 -13.28 -16.84
N TYR A 50 0.75 -12.61 -15.79
CA TYR A 50 1.48 -13.27 -14.70
C TYR A 50 0.60 -14.30 -13.96
N ASN A 51 -0.69 -14.00 -13.78
CA ASN A 51 -1.60 -14.81 -12.98
C ASN A 51 -2.14 -16.02 -13.76
N ARG A 52 -2.40 -15.86 -15.06
CA ARG A 52 -2.84 -16.97 -15.92
C ARG A 52 -1.69 -17.88 -16.35
N SER A 53 -0.45 -17.41 -16.26
CA SER A 53 0.72 -18.24 -16.51
C SER A 53 0.79 -19.38 -15.50
N LYS A 54 1.08 -20.59 -15.99
CA LYS A 54 1.30 -21.78 -15.14
C LYS A 54 2.79 -21.94 -14.86
N ASP A 55 3.16 -22.83 -13.95
CA ASP A 55 4.56 -23.04 -13.59
C ASP A 55 5.42 -23.32 -14.84
N SER A 56 6.27 -22.35 -15.17
CA SER A 56 7.16 -22.30 -16.34
C SER A 56 6.55 -21.97 -17.71
N ILE A 57 5.22 -21.89 -17.88
CA ILE A 57 4.60 -21.62 -19.20
C ILE A 57 3.92 -20.24 -19.21
N PRO A 58 4.42 -19.27 -20.01
CA PRO A 58 3.85 -17.92 -20.06
C PRO A 58 2.52 -17.90 -20.81
N ALA A 59 1.51 -17.23 -20.22
CA ALA A 59 0.25 -16.93 -20.88
C ALA A 59 0.37 -15.60 -21.62
N ILE A 60 0.62 -15.66 -22.94
CA ILE A 60 0.75 -14.47 -23.78
C ILE A 60 -0.62 -13.83 -23.97
N ALA A 61 -0.78 -12.61 -23.44
CA ALA A 61 -2.01 -11.82 -23.56
C ALA A 61 -1.98 -10.91 -24.81
N TRP A 62 -0.79 -10.48 -25.22
CA TRP A 62 -0.61 -9.67 -26.43
C TRP A 62 0.81 -9.87 -26.97
N SER A 63 0.99 -9.69 -28.27
CA SER A 63 2.28 -9.75 -28.93
C SER A 63 2.39 -8.78 -30.09
N TRP A 64 3.60 -8.32 -30.35
CA TRP A 64 3.98 -7.57 -31.54
C TRP A 64 5.30 -8.10 -32.08
N ASP A 65 5.41 -8.18 -33.39
CA ASP A 65 6.57 -8.68 -34.12
C ASP A 65 6.93 -7.66 -35.20
N ALA A 66 8.14 -7.08 -35.10
CA ALA A 66 8.61 -6.07 -36.03
C ALA A 66 8.64 -6.58 -37.47
N HIS A 67 8.93 -7.87 -37.70
CA HIS A 67 8.99 -8.43 -39.04
C HIS A 67 7.62 -8.42 -39.75
N GLN A 68 6.55 -8.40 -38.97
CA GLN A 68 5.15 -8.44 -39.44
C GLN A 68 4.47 -7.05 -39.46
N ALA A 69 5.11 -6.02 -38.91
CA ALA A 69 4.53 -4.68 -38.78
C ALA A 69 4.60 -3.89 -40.10
N MET A 70 3.64 -4.10 -41.02
CA MET A 70 3.69 -3.53 -42.38
C MET A 70 3.72 -2.00 -42.47
N ASP A 71 3.36 -1.31 -41.40
CA ASP A 71 3.47 0.14 -41.23
C ASP A 71 4.89 0.62 -40.83
N LEU A 72 5.81 -0.32 -40.61
CA LEU A 72 7.24 -0.07 -40.44
C LEU A 72 7.99 -0.23 -41.78
N PRO A 73 8.92 0.69 -42.14
CA PRO A 73 9.67 0.56 -43.39
C PRO A 73 10.42 -0.77 -43.51
N GLU A 74 10.50 -1.33 -44.72
CA GLU A 74 11.04 -2.68 -44.95
C GLU A 74 12.45 -2.90 -44.36
N HIS A 75 13.33 -1.90 -44.49
CA HIS A 75 14.69 -2.00 -43.95
C HIS A 75 14.72 -1.97 -42.41
N PHE A 76 13.77 -1.30 -41.75
CA PHE A 76 13.62 -1.38 -40.30
C PHE A 76 13.18 -2.79 -39.88
N ARG A 77 12.21 -3.37 -40.59
CA ARG A 77 11.71 -4.72 -40.31
C ARG A 77 12.78 -5.79 -40.51
N THR A 78 13.48 -5.76 -41.63
CA THR A 78 14.36 -6.87 -42.05
C THR A 78 15.80 -6.74 -41.54
N LYS A 79 16.23 -5.54 -41.15
CA LYS A 79 17.62 -5.28 -40.74
C LYS A 79 17.77 -4.68 -39.35
N LEU A 80 16.93 -3.70 -38.99
CA LEU A 80 17.16 -2.89 -37.79
C LEU A 80 16.45 -3.37 -36.53
N PHE A 81 15.35 -4.13 -36.65
CA PHE A 81 14.62 -4.73 -35.53
C PHE A 81 14.78 -6.27 -35.46
N ASN A 82 16.02 -6.74 -35.57
CA ASN A 82 16.34 -8.18 -35.47
C ASN A 82 16.67 -8.63 -34.04
N THR A 83 17.00 -7.69 -33.15
CA THR A 83 17.45 -7.95 -31.78
C THR A 83 16.83 -6.91 -30.87
N MET A 84 15.69 -7.19 -30.24
CA MET A 84 14.94 -6.25 -29.42
C MET A 84 15.54 -6.21 -28.01
N ASP A 85 15.99 -5.04 -27.59
CA ASP A 85 16.75 -4.85 -26.35
C ASP A 85 15.97 -4.15 -25.25
N ASP A 86 14.93 -3.38 -25.59
CA ASP A 86 14.11 -2.73 -24.57
C ASP A 86 12.65 -2.63 -25.03
N CYS A 87 11.74 -2.72 -24.06
CA CYS A 87 10.33 -2.44 -24.23
C CYS A 87 9.76 -1.81 -22.95
N LYS A 88 9.12 -0.64 -23.06
CA LYS A 88 8.54 0.08 -21.91
C LYS A 88 7.12 0.53 -22.18
N ALA A 89 6.24 0.33 -21.20
CA ALA A 89 4.89 0.89 -21.24
C ALA A 89 4.93 2.40 -20.95
N VAL A 90 4.23 3.18 -21.76
CA VAL A 90 4.10 4.64 -21.61
C VAL A 90 2.66 5.08 -21.85
N ARG A 91 2.37 6.35 -21.51
CA ARG A 91 1.02 6.94 -21.63
C ARG A 91 -0.06 6.07 -20.97
N GLY A 92 0.28 5.56 -19.80
CA GLY A 92 -0.58 4.71 -19.00
C GLY A 92 -0.93 3.39 -19.67
N GLY A 93 0.07 2.65 -20.13
CA GLY A 93 -0.10 1.35 -20.77
C GLY A 93 -0.77 1.37 -22.14
N LYS A 94 -1.10 2.54 -22.70
CA LYS A 94 -1.72 2.64 -24.03
C LYS A 94 -0.71 2.50 -25.17
N GLN A 95 0.55 2.79 -24.90
CA GLN A 95 1.62 2.78 -25.88
C GLN A 95 2.86 2.06 -25.35
N LEU A 96 3.69 1.54 -26.25
CA LEU A 96 4.95 0.88 -25.92
C LEU A 96 6.11 1.55 -26.64
N LEU A 97 7.15 1.92 -25.91
CA LEU A 97 8.45 2.26 -26.48
C LEU A 97 9.23 0.96 -26.70
N VAL A 98 9.97 0.85 -27.81
CA VAL A 98 10.83 -0.29 -28.11
C VAL A 98 12.17 0.16 -28.68
N SER A 99 13.25 -0.56 -28.37
CA SER A 99 14.57 -0.34 -28.97
C SER A 99 15.23 -1.64 -29.42
N SER A 100 16.05 -1.56 -30.45
CA SER A 100 16.80 -2.69 -30.99
C SER A 100 18.24 -2.31 -31.32
N SER A 101 19.15 -3.17 -30.88
CA SER A 101 20.59 -3.14 -31.15
C SER A 101 20.90 -3.35 -32.64
N GLY A 102 19.94 -3.88 -33.41
CA GLY A 102 19.97 -3.90 -34.87
C GLY A 102 20.00 -2.48 -35.47
N GLY A 103 19.62 -1.46 -34.72
CA GLY A 103 19.86 -0.06 -35.07
C GLY A 103 18.62 0.84 -35.10
N ALA A 104 17.58 0.54 -34.32
CA ALA A 104 16.32 1.30 -34.37
C ALA A 104 15.62 1.46 -33.03
N ILE A 105 14.76 2.46 -32.96
CA ILE A 105 13.77 2.68 -31.90
C ILE A 105 12.38 2.88 -32.50
N ALA A 106 11.32 2.56 -31.76
CA ALA A 106 9.95 2.84 -32.17
C ALA A 106 9.01 3.10 -30.98
N LEU A 107 7.89 3.76 -31.25
CA LEU A 107 6.73 3.90 -30.38
C LEU A 107 5.55 3.18 -31.02
N LEU A 108 4.89 2.33 -30.26
CA LEU A 108 3.79 1.47 -30.73
C LEU A 108 2.51 1.85 -29.99
N ASN A 109 1.37 1.76 -30.66
CA ASN A 109 0.06 1.76 -30.01
C ASN A 109 -0.29 0.33 -29.58
N LEU A 110 -0.66 0.14 -28.31
CA LEU A 110 -0.94 -1.21 -27.79
C LEU A 110 -2.22 -1.79 -28.40
N GLN A 111 -3.26 -0.95 -28.57
CA GLN A 111 -4.59 -1.39 -29.00
C GLN A 111 -4.62 -1.96 -30.42
N ASP A 112 -4.09 -1.21 -31.39
CA ASP A 112 -4.14 -1.58 -32.81
C ASP A 112 -2.79 -2.00 -33.39
N LYS A 113 -1.75 -2.10 -32.53
CA LYS A 113 -0.39 -2.56 -32.88
C LYS A 113 0.37 -1.65 -33.86
N LYS A 114 -0.14 -0.45 -34.14
CA LYS A 114 0.48 0.46 -35.09
C LYS A 114 1.76 1.10 -34.59
N VAL A 115 2.71 1.30 -35.48
CA VAL A 115 3.92 2.09 -35.27
C VAL A 115 3.56 3.57 -35.39
N LEU A 116 3.68 4.30 -34.28
CA LEU A 116 3.39 5.73 -34.20
C LEU A 116 4.62 6.61 -34.48
N PHE A 117 5.80 6.05 -34.24
CA PHE A 117 7.09 6.71 -34.47
C PHE A 117 8.17 5.66 -34.63
N HIS A 118 9.17 5.94 -35.45
CA HIS A 118 10.41 5.17 -35.54
C HIS A 118 11.60 6.10 -35.78
N ALA A 119 12.79 5.69 -35.36
CA ALA A 119 14.04 6.36 -35.74
C ALA A 119 15.21 5.38 -35.79
N ALA A 120 16.16 5.61 -36.70
CA ALA A 120 17.43 4.91 -36.74
C ALA A 120 18.34 5.37 -35.59
N VAL A 121 18.75 4.42 -34.74
CA VAL A 121 19.62 4.65 -33.58
C VAL A 121 20.65 3.53 -33.53
N PRO A 122 21.94 3.82 -33.80
CA PRO A 122 22.96 2.78 -33.87
C PRO A 122 23.11 2.01 -32.55
N ASN A 123 22.95 0.69 -32.61
CA ASN A 123 23.06 -0.19 -31.44
C ASN A 123 22.17 0.25 -30.24
N ALA A 124 20.89 0.54 -30.49
CA ALA A 124 19.97 1.07 -29.49
C ALA A 124 19.65 0.07 -28.37
N HIS A 125 19.88 0.45 -27.12
CA HIS A 125 19.70 -0.44 -25.96
C HIS A 125 18.66 0.04 -24.95
N SER A 126 18.24 1.30 -25.05
CA SER A 126 17.13 1.83 -24.26
C SER A 126 16.53 3.06 -24.93
N ILE A 127 15.27 3.32 -24.61
CA ILE A 127 14.45 4.40 -25.13
C ILE A 127 13.62 4.97 -23.98
N GLU A 128 13.36 6.27 -23.99
CA GLU A 128 12.53 6.93 -22.99
C GLU A 128 11.70 8.07 -23.58
N LEU A 129 10.46 8.22 -23.11
CA LEU A 129 9.57 9.32 -23.49
C LEU A 129 9.73 10.47 -22.50
N LEU A 130 9.95 11.67 -23.03
CA LEU A 130 10.16 12.89 -22.27
C LEU A 130 8.99 13.88 -22.50
N PRO A 131 8.80 14.87 -21.61
CA PRO A 131 7.84 15.95 -21.83
C PRO A 131 8.03 16.66 -23.19
N GLY A 132 6.93 17.14 -23.77
CA GLY A 132 6.96 17.87 -25.04
C GLY A 132 7.10 17.00 -26.30
N ASP A 133 6.68 15.73 -26.23
CA ASP A 133 6.79 14.75 -27.33
C ASP A 133 8.24 14.55 -27.80
N LEU A 134 9.15 14.52 -26.84
CA LEU A 134 10.56 14.23 -27.03
C LEU A 134 10.85 12.78 -26.67
N VAL A 135 11.83 12.17 -27.35
CA VAL A 135 12.26 10.79 -27.11
C VAL A 135 13.77 10.77 -26.95
N ALA A 136 14.26 10.22 -25.84
CA ALA A 136 15.67 9.96 -25.65
C ALA A 136 16.00 8.51 -25.97
N ALA A 137 17.17 8.26 -26.52
CA ALA A 137 17.65 6.92 -26.82
C ALA A 137 19.12 6.74 -26.45
N ALA A 138 19.43 5.58 -25.88
CA ALA A 138 20.78 5.16 -25.54
C ALA A 138 21.36 4.32 -26.69
N ALA A 139 22.34 4.89 -27.40
CA ALA A 139 23.05 4.23 -28.50
C ALA A 139 24.37 3.65 -27.99
N SER A 140 24.45 2.32 -27.89
CA SER A 140 25.56 1.59 -27.29
C SER A 140 26.74 1.44 -28.25
N VAL A 141 27.65 0.51 -27.98
CA VAL A 141 28.96 0.36 -28.64
C VAL A 141 28.79 -0.01 -30.12
N SER A 142 28.99 0.98 -31.00
CA SER A 142 29.09 0.80 -32.46
C SER A 142 29.85 2.00 -33.06
N PRO A 143 30.33 1.93 -34.32
CA PRO A 143 31.07 3.03 -34.94
C PRO A 143 30.30 4.36 -34.94
N ALA A 144 28.97 4.31 -35.06
CA ALA A 144 28.09 5.48 -35.01
C ALA A 144 27.31 5.63 -33.69
N GLY A 145 27.59 4.79 -32.69
CA GLY A 145 26.93 4.77 -31.37
C GLY A 145 27.73 5.51 -30.31
N ASN A 146 27.77 4.96 -29.09
CA ASN A 146 28.41 5.57 -27.91
C ASN A 146 27.89 6.98 -27.61
N LYS A 147 26.57 7.14 -27.64
CA LYS A 147 25.92 8.44 -27.49
C LYS A 147 24.52 8.34 -26.89
N LEU A 148 24.15 9.40 -26.20
CA LEU A 148 22.76 9.73 -25.90
C LEU A 148 22.21 10.53 -27.08
N MET A 149 21.04 10.16 -27.59
CA MET A 149 20.37 10.85 -28.70
C MET A 149 19.00 11.33 -28.27
N LEU A 150 18.56 12.49 -28.77
CA LEU A 150 17.23 13.04 -28.53
C LEU A 150 16.52 13.29 -29.86
N PHE A 151 15.25 12.92 -29.93
CA PHE A 151 14.38 13.07 -31.09
C PHE A 151 13.09 13.78 -30.70
N SER A 152 12.36 14.28 -31.69
CA SER A 152 10.95 14.66 -31.53
C SER A 152 10.08 13.63 -32.23
N LEU A 153 8.96 13.25 -31.62
CA LEU A 153 7.96 12.40 -32.27
C LEU A 153 7.44 13.01 -33.59
N LYS A 154 7.55 14.33 -33.76
CA LYS A 154 7.11 15.06 -34.98
C LYS A 154 8.12 15.02 -36.12
N GLN A 155 9.38 14.68 -35.84
CA GLN A 155 10.48 14.64 -36.82
C GLN A 155 11.28 13.34 -36.62
N PRO A 156 10.73 12.18 -37.05
CA PRO A 156 11.44 10.91 -36.98
C PRO A 156 12.76 10.96 -37.77
N ASP A 157 13.71 10.10 -37.39
CA ASP A 157 15.04 9.95 -38.01
C ASP A 157 15.98 11.18 -38.00
N LYS A 158 15.57 12.31 -37.43
CA LYS A 158 16.41 13.50 -37.28
C LYS A 158 16.72 13.77 -35.79
N PRO A 159 17.93 13.47 -35.30
CA PRO A 159 18.28 13.79 -33.92
C PRO A 159 18.31 15.30 -33.72
N LEU A 160 17.62 15.76 -32.68
CA LEU A 160 17.64 17.16 -32.22
C LEU A 160 18.91 17.47 -31.44
N TYR A 161 19.43 16.46 -30.72
CA TYR A 161 20.58 16.60 -29.85
C TYR A 161 21.31 15.26 -29.73
N THR A 162 22.63 15.30 -29.59
CA THR A 162 23.43 14.15 -29.20
C THR A 162 24.49 14.54 -28.18
N ASP A 163 24.75 13.66 -27.22
CA ASP A 163 25.89 13.76 -26.29
C ASP A 163 26.69 12.47 -26.30
N SER A 164 28.01 12.56 -26.14
CA SER A 164 28.86 11.37 -26.09
C SER A 164 28.66 10.64 -24.76
N LEU A 165 28.35 9.35 -24.83
CA LEU A 165 28.18 8.47 -23.69
C LEU A 165 28.62 7.07 -24.10
N TYR A 166 29.85 6.71 -23.74
CA TYR A 166 30.40 5.40 -24.06
C TYR A 166 29.54 4.29 -23.45
N SER A 167 29.19 3.29 -24.26
CA SER A 167 28.33 2.18 -23.85
C SER A 167 27.00 2.64 -23.25
N ALA A 168 26.31 3.60 -23.87
CA ALA A 168 24.99 4.05 -23.40
C ALA A 168 23.98 2.88 -23.45
N HIS A 169 23.46 2.48 -22.29
CA HIS A 169 22.62 1.28 -22.15
C HIS A 169 21.26 1.50 -21.48
N GLY A 170 21.08 2.60 -20.73
CA GLY A 170 19.83 2.88 -20.02
C GLY A 170 19.48 4.35 -20.04
N VAL A 171 18.21 4.67 -20.25
CA VAL A 171 17.67 6.04 -20.12
C VAL A 171 16.35 6.00 -19.34
N VAL A 172 16.14 6.94 -18.42
CA VAL A 172 14.92 7.04 -17.60
C VAL A 172 14.55 8.49 -17.32
N TRP A 173 13.29 8.85 -17.51
CA TRP A 173 12.76 10.14 -17.11
C TRP A 173 12.28 10.08 -15.66
N ASN A 174 12.82 10.96 -14.83
CA ASN A 174 12.41 11.09 -13.44
C ASN A 174 11.45 12.29 -13.30
N GLU A 175 10.16 12.00 -13.16
CA GLU A 175 9.12 13.04 -13.09
C GLU A 175 9.28 13.96 -11.88
N LYS A 176 9.65 13.44 -10.71
CA LYS A 176 9.83 14.28 -9.51
C LYS A 176 10.95 15.29 -9.69
N ARG A 177 12.03 14.88 -10.34
CA ARG A 177 13.16 15.76 -10.59
C ARG A 177 12.99 16.57 -11.85
N GLN A 178 12.07 16.23 -12.76
CA GLN A 178 12.00 16.79 -14.10
C GLN A 178 13.37 16.70 -14.80
N SER A 179 13.96 15.51 -14.80
CA SER A 179 15.29 15.23 -15.34
C SER A 179 15.36 13.88 -16.04
N LEU A 180 16.19 13.78 -17.08
CA LEU A 180 16.55 12.53 -17.73
C LEU A 180 17.81 11.97 -17.08
N PHE A 181 17.79 10.71 -16.67
CA PHE A 181 18.97 9.96 -16.28
C PHE A 181 19.43 9.07 -17.43
N ALA A 182 20.74 8.98 -17.65
CA ALA A 182 21.35 8.13 -18.66
C ALA A 182 22.55 7.36 -18.10
N LEU A 183 22.55 6.04 -18.31
CA LEU A 183 23.56 5.09 -17.86
C LEU A 183 24.50 4.73 -19.02
N GLY A 184 25.80 4.93 -18.81
CA GLY A 184 26.88 4.50 -19.69
C GLY A 184 27.70 3.35 -19.11
N TYR A 185 28.91 3.16 -19.63
CA TYR A 185 29.81 2.08 -19.20
C TYR A 185 30.13 2.14 -17.69
N ASP A 186 30.59 3.28 -17.21
CA ASP A 186 31.10 3.47 -15.84
C ASP A 186 30.44 4.66 -15.12
N VAL A 187 29.41 5.25 -15.73
CA VAL A 187 28.85 6.53 -15.31
C VAL A 187 27.33 6.58 -15.44
N LEU A 188 26.68 7.14 -14.43
CA LEU A 188 25.30 7.60 -14.47
C LEU A 188 25.29 9.13 -14.60
N ARG A 189 24.51 9.69 -15.52
CA ARG A 189 24.42 11.13 -15.78
C ARG A 189 22.98 11.62 -15.63
N GLU A 190 22.80 12.82 -15.09
CA GLU A 190 21.51 13.52 -15.04
C GLU A 190 21.53 14.70 -16.02
N TYR A 191 20.45 14.85 -16.77
CA TYR A 191 20.24 15.89 -17.76
C TYR A 191 18.95 16.65 -17.52
N LYS A 192 18.96 17.96 -17.77
CA LYS A 192 17.78 18.81 -17.85
C LYS A 192 17.45 19.14 -19.29
N ILE A 193 16.16 19.18 -19.61
CA ILE A 193 15.69 19.75 -20.88
C ILE A 193 15.86 21.27 -20.80
N VAL A 194 16.53 21.86 -21.79
CA VAL A 194 16.69 23.32 -21.91
C VAL A 194 16.02 23.82 -23.18
N SER A 195 15.87 25.15 -23.30
CA SER A 195 15.22 25.79 -24.44
C SER A 195 15.79 25.31 -25.79
N GLY A 196 14.91 25.06 -26.76
CA GLY A 196 15.30 24.57 -28.09
C GLY A 196 15.41 23.05 -28.23
N ASN A 197 14.75 22.28 -27.35
CA ASN A 197 14.73 20.81 -27.37
C ASN A 197 16.14 20.19 -27.32
N SER A 198 16.98 20.67 -26.41
CA SER A 198 18.31 20.12 -26.15
C SER A 198 18.44 19.68 -24.69
N LEU A 199 19.47 18.88 -24.39
CA LEU A 199 19.76 18.41 -23.04
C LEU A 199 21.01 19.08 -22.49
N LYS A 200 20.96 19.48 -21.21
CA LYS A 200 22.11 19.96 -20.46
C LYS A 200 22.44 18.99 -19.33
N MET A 201 23.64 18.41 -19.34
CA MET A 201 24.11 17.58 -18.22
C MET A 201 24.24 18.46 -16.96
N VAL A 202 23.59 18.06 -15.88
CA VAL A 202 23.60 18.79 -14.61
C VAL A 202 24.34 18.04 -13.51
N ALA A 203 24.48 16.71 -13.63
CA ALA A 203 25.25 15.91 -12.69
C ALA A 203 25.75 14.62 -13.35
N LYS A 204 26.78 14.02 -12.74
CA LYS A 204 27.30 12.69 -13.10
C LYS A 204 27.85 12.00 -11.85
N TRP A 205 27.72 10.68 -11.81
CA TRP A 205 28.22 9.84 -10.73
C TRP A 205 28.89 8.61 -11.34
N ALA A 206 30.05 8.22 -10.80
CA ALA A 206 30.62 6.91 -11.12
C ALA A 206 29.69 5.82 -10.59
N ILE A 207 29.41 4.80 -11.39
CA ILE A 207 28.67 3.64 -10.90
C ILE A 207 29.63 2.73 -10.09
N PRO A 208 29.12 1.87 -9.20
CA PRO A 208 29.99 1.04 -8.35
C PRO A 208 30.89 0.04 -9.09
N GLY A 209 30.54 -0.32 -10.32
CA GLY A 209 31.28 -1.24 -11.18
C GLY A 209 31.46 -0.70 -12.60
N VAL A 210 31.36 -1.58 -13.60
CA VAL A 210 31.49 -1.23 -15.02
C VAL A 210 30.50 -2.01 -15.87
N GLY A 211 30.23 -1.51 -17.08
CA GLY A 211 29.27 -2.05 -18.02
C GLY A 211 27.84 -1.98 -17.51
N GLY A 212 27.26 -0.78 -17.42
CA GLY A 212 25.85 -0.62 -17.09
C GLY A 212 24.92 -1.37 -18.05
N HIS A 213 23.91 -2.07 -17.54
CA HIS A 213 22.97 -2.88 -18.35
C HIS A 213 21.51 -2.40 -18.25
N GLU A 214 21.03 -2.08 -17.04
CA GLU A 214 19.66 -1.58 -16.81
C GLU A 214 19.65 -0.30 -15.98
N LEU A 215 18.76 0.61 -16.38
CA LEU A 215 18.36 1.77 -15.62
C LEU A 215 16.83 1.84 -15.66
N GLN A 216 16.18 1.77 -14.50
CA GLN A 216 14.73 1.97 -14.39
C GLN A 216 14.30 2.53 -13.02
N PRO A 217 13.10 3.12 -12.89
CA PRO A 217 12.56 3.51 -11.60
C PRO A 217 12.48 2.34 -10.62
N ALA A 218 12.84 2.59 -9.36
CA ALA A 218 12.77 1.60 -8.29
C ALA A 218 11.57 1.80 -7.36
N ASN A 219 11.16 3.05 -7.15
CA ASN A 219 10.07 3.41 -6.24
C ASN A 219 9.48 4.80 -6.57
N ALA A 220 8.38 5.12 -5.89
CA ALA A 220 7.74 6.43 -6.02
C ALA A 220 8.59 7.59 -5.50
N SER A 221 9.58 7.35 -4.63
CA SER A 221 10.49 8.39 -4.12
C SER A 221 11.43 8.95 -5.19
N GLY A 222 11.54 8.26 -6.33
CA GLY A 222 12.37 8.67 -7.45
C GLY A 222 13.76 8.03 -7.45
N ASP A 223 13.97 6.99 -6.64
CA ASP A 223 15.20 6.18 -6.70
C ASP A 223 15.19 5.30 -7.96
N LEU A 224 16.38 4.86 -8.38
CA LEU A 224 16.60 4.13 -9.63
C LEU A 224 17.26 2.77 -9.34
N PHE A 225 16.78 1.72 -9.97
CA PHE A 225 17.54 0.47 -10.09
C PHE A 225 18.61 0.66 -11.15
N VAL A 226 19.83 0.25 -10.81
CA VAL A 226 21.00 0.27 -11.68
C VAL A 226 21.64 -1.10 -11.63
N THR A 227 21.87 -1.71 -12.79
CA THR A 227 22.64 -2.97 -12.88
C THR A 227 23.92 -2.75 -13.69
N GLU A 228 24.96 -3.46 -13.31
CA GLU A 228 26.26 -3.49 -13.99
C GLU A 228 26.78 -4.94 -14.09
N HIS A 229 27.99 -5.14 -14.64
CA HIS A 229 28.54 -6.47 -14.90
C HIS A 229 28.52 -7.42 -13.68
N HIS A 230 28.71 -6.91 -12.46
CA HIS A 230 28.93 -7.73 -11.26
C HIS A 230 27.88 -7.52 -10.16
N GLY A 231 26.83 -6.72 -10.40
CA GLY A 231 26.00 -6.28 -9.31
C GLY A 231 24.76 -5.48 -9.67
N THR A 232 23.88 -5.39 -8.67
CA THR A 232 22.62 -4.66 -8.73
C THR A 232 22.54 -3.68 -7.57
N TRP A 233 22.11 -2.46 -7.89
CA TRP A 233 22.24 -1.31 -7.03
C TRP A 233 20.95 -0.48 -7.05
N LEU A 234 20.65 0.13 -5.91
CA LEU A 234 19.69 1.21 -5.79
C LEU A 234 20.49 2.52 -5.77
N PHE A 235 20.23 3.40 -6.73
CA PHE A 235 20.74 4.76 -6.72
C PHE A 235 19.67 5.71 -6.21
N SER A 236 19.97 6.47 -5.16
CA SER A 236 19.08 7.53 -4.68
C SER A 236 19.57 8.90 -5.14
N PRO A 237 18.85 9.60 -6.03
CA PRO A 237 19.22 10.96 -6.42
C PRO A 237 19.18 11.97 -5.26
N ALA A 238 18.43 11.67 -4.18
CA ALA A 238 18.32 12.55 -3.02
C ALA A 238 19.59 12.53 -2.18
N THR A 239 20.14 11.33 -1.91
CA THR A 239 21.37 11.16 -1.14
C THR A 239 22.62 11.09 -2.02
N GLN A 240 22.45 10.92 -3.33
CA GLN A 240 23.49 10.70 -4.33
C GLN A 240 24.34 9.44 -4.07
N GLN A 241 23.76 8.43 -3.44
CA GLN A 241 24.45 7.20 -3.07
C GLN A 241 23.91 5.99 -3.83
N PHE A 242 24.82 5.08 -4.16
CA PHE A 242 24.51 3.72 -4.58
C PHE A 242 24.53 2.81 -3.37
N THR A 243 23.45 2.07 -3.15
CA THR A 243 23.34 1.06 -2.11
C THR A 243 23.06 -0.30 -2.77
N LYS A 244 23.72 -1.34 -2.28
CA LYS A 244 23.47 -2.70 -2.79
C LYS A 244 22.06 -3.13 -2.40
N ILE A 245 21.33 -3.77 -3.30
CA ILE A 245 19.94 -4.16 -3.07
C ILE A 245 19.91 -5.34 -2.08
N LYS A 246 19.52 -5.06 -0.83
CA LYS A 246 19.46 -6.06 0.23
C LYS A 246 18.47 -7.17 -0.13
N GLY A 247 18.89 -8.42 0.00
CA GLY A 247 18.04 -9.60 -0.22
C GLY A 247 17.87 -10.01 -1.68
N PHE A 248 18.34 -9.23 -2.66
CA PHE A 248 18.33 -9.63 -4.06
C PHE A 248 19.55 -10.52 -4.39
N PRO A 249 19.41 -11.56 -5.25
CA PRO A 249 20.53 -12.44 -5.58
C PRO A 249 21.70 -11.70 -6.23
N ASP A 250 22.92 -12.00 -5.77
CA ASP A 250 24.13 -11.61 -6.49
C ASP A 250 24.23 -12.44 -7.78
N ALA A 251 24.27 -11.73 -8.90
CA ALA A 251 24.39 -12.32 -10.22
C ALA A 251 25.16 -11.38 -11.14
N GLU A 252 25.99 -11.95 -12.00
CA GLU A 252 26.67 -11.20 -13.05
C GLU A 252 25.72 -10.93 -14.21
N ASN A 253 25.93 -9.79 -14.88
CA ASN A 253 25.27 -9.40 -16.12
C ASN A 253 23.73 -9.40 -16.04
N VAL A 254 23.15 -8.97 -14.93
CA VAL A 254 21.69 -8.79 -14.83
C VAL A 254 21.23 -7.77 -15.88
N LYS A 255 20.52 -8.24 -16.91
CA LYS A 255 20.16 -7.43 -18.10
C LYS A 255 18.93 -6.57 -17.90
N SER A 256 18.03 -6.98 -17.02
CA SER A 256 16.89 -6.19 -16.56
C SER A 256 16.60 -6.48 -15.10
N LEU A 257 16.10 -5.48 -14.39
CA LEU A 257 15.69 -5.59 -12.99
C LEU A 257 14.56 -4.59 -12.74
N GLY A 258 13.43 -5.08 -12.25
CA GLY A 258 12.37 -4.23 -11.73
C GLY A 258 11.59 -4.84 -10.58
N ARG A 259 10.73 -4.03 -9.95
CA ARG A 259 9.93 -4.42 -8.79
C ARG A 259 8.52 -3.85 -8.90
N GLU A 260 7.51 -4.68 -8.66
CA GLU A 260 6.11 -4.21 -8.58
C GLU A 260 5.73 -3.80 -7.15
N ALA A 261 4.58 -3.16 -6.98
CA ALA A 261 4.11 -2.63 -5.70
C ALA A 261 4.03 -3.67 -4.56
N SER A 262 3.85 -4.96 -4.89
CA SER A 262 3.82 -6.04 -3.89
C SER A 262 5.20 -6.42 -3.32
N GLY A 263 6.28 -5.85 -3.88
CA GLY A 263 7.66 -6.22 -3.54
C GLY A 263 8.28 -7.25 -4.49
N GLN A 264 7.50 -7.88 -5.36
CA GLN A 264 8.02 -8.92 -6.26
C GLN A 264 8.95 -8.36 -7.34
N TYR A 265 10.17 -8.89 -7.39
CA TYR A 265 11.15 -8.56 -8.42
C TYR A 265 10.90 -9.35 -9.71
N ILE A 266 11.25 -8.74 -10.84
CA ILE A 266 11.36 -9.35 -12.16
C ILE A 266 12.74 -9.03 -12.72
N TYR A 267 13.43 -10.01 -13.30
CA TYR A 267 14.78 -9.82 -13.82
C TYR A 267 15.17 -10.87 -14.87
N THR A 268 16.18 -10.55 -15.67
CA THR A 268 16.79 -11.46 -16.66
C THR A 268 18.30 -11.57 -16.41
N ILE A 269 18.82 -12.79 -16.57
CA ILE A 269 20.25 -13.11 -16.48
C ILE A 269 20.58 -13.95 -17.71
N PRO A 270 21.61 -13.62 -18.48
CA PRO A 270 21.94 -14.34 -19.70
C PRO A 270 22.28 -15.80 -19.41
N GLU A 271 21.78 -16.69 -20.26
CA GLU A 271 22.08 -18.12 -20.27
C GLU A 271 22.88 -18.49 -21.52
N GLU A 272 22.72 -17.72 -22.59
CA GLU A 272 23.44 -17.88 -23.85
C GLU A 272 23.91 -16.50 -24.33
N SER A 273 25.23 -16.31 -24.41
CA SER A 273 25.83 -15.04 -24.83
C SER A 273 25.29 -13.85 -24.01
N TRP A 274 24.40 -13.04 -24.58
CA TRP A 274 23.79 -11.87 -23.94
C TRP A 274 22.29 -12.04 -23.65
N TRP A 275 21.70 -13.20 -23.95
CA TRP A 275 20.26 -13.48 -23.91
C TRP A 275 19.94 -14.64 -22.95
N THR A 276 18.66 -14.78 -22.64
CA THR A 276 18.13 -15.88 -21.82
C THR A 276 16.87 -16.45 -22.43
N PHE A 277 16.55 -17.69 -22.08
CA PHE A 277 15.26 -18.29 -22.38
C PHE A 277 14.32 -18.22 -21.17
N HIS A 278 14.69 -17.46 -20.13
CA HIS A 278 13.94 -17.40 -18.88
C HIS A 278 13.78 -15.98 -18.35
N VAL A 279 12.55 -15.66 -17.94
CA VAL A 279 12.27 -14.51 -17.07
C VAL A 279 12.15 -14.99 -15.64
N LYS A 280 12.94 -14.41 -14.73
CA LYS A 280 13.04 -14.81 -13.33
C LYS A 280 12.35 -13.78 -12.45
N PHE A 281 11.82 -14.26 -11.32
CA PHE A 281 11.19 -13.46 -10.29
C PHE A 281 11.80 -13.81 -8.95
N HIS A 282 11.86 -12.84 -8.05
CA HIS A 282 12.35 -13.00 -6.69
C HIS A 282 11.35 -12.38 -5.71
N GLU A 283 11.20 -12.98 -4.53
CA GLU A 283 10.24 -12.57 -3.48
C GLU A 283 8.76 -12.50 -3.92
N PRO A 284 8.05 -13.64 -4.12
CA PRO A 284 8.56 -15.01 -4.10
C PRO A 284 9.23 -15.42 -5.41
N ALA A 285 10.12 -16.43 -5.32
CA ALA A 285 10.84 -16.95 -6.47
C ALA A 285 9.90 -17.64 -7.47
N ARG A 286 10.02 -17.28 -8.76
CA ARG A 286 9.28 -17.89 -9.87
C ARG A 286 10.10 -17.77 -11.16
N LYS A 287 9.80 -18.59 -12.16
CA LYS A 287 10.39 -18.48 -13.50
C LYS A 287 9.40 -18.84 -14.59
N PHE A 288 9.54 -18.20 -15.74
CA PHE A 288 8.84 -18.57 -16.98
C PHE A 288 9.84 -18.83 -18.09
N ALA A 289 9.60 -19.89 -18.87
CA ALA A 289 10.44 -20.28 -19.99
C ALA A 289 9.85 -19.74 -21.31
N PHE A 290 10.73 -19.23 -22.16
CA PHE A 290 10.48 -18.73 -23.51
C PHE A 290 11.41 -19.48 -24.47
N PRO A 291 11.16 -20.79 -24.72
CA PRO A 291 12.10 -21.65 -25.44
C PRO A 291 12.33 -21.23 -26.91
N ASP A 292 11.37 -20.51 -27.49
CA ASP A 292 11.39 -20.07 -28.89
C ASP A 292 11.74 -18.58 -29.04
N MET A 293 12.36 -17.97 -28.02
CA MET A 293 12.69 -16.54 -28.02
C MET A 293 13.95 -16.24 -27.21
N HIS A 294 14.91 -15.52 -27.79
CA HIS A 294 16.06 -14.99 -27.05
C HIS A 294 15.64 -13.73 -26.31
N VAL A 295 15.23 -13.88 -25.05
CA VAL A 295 14.81 -12.78 -24.19
C VAL A 295 16.03 -11.96 -23.77
N TYR A 296 15.95 -10.65 -23.93
CA TYR A 296 16.97 -9.71 -23.44
C TYR A 296 16.52 -9.03 -22.15
N LYS A 297 15.41 -8.28 -22.18
CA LYS A 297 14.83 -7.60 -21.01
C LYS A 297 13.38 -7.98 -20.74
N ALA A 298 13.03 -7.98 -19.46
CA ALA A 298 11.66 -8.10 -19.00
C ALA A 298 11.38 -7.07 -17.90
N ARG A 299 10.17 -6.50 -17.90
CA ARG A 299 9.75 -5.51 -16.90
C ARG A 299 8.26 -5.59 -16.61
N TRP A 300 7.86 -5.21 -15.41
CA TRP A 300 6.44 -5.11 -15.07
C TRP A 300 5.71 -4.15 -16.02
N PHE A 301 4.48 -4.52 -16.41
CA PHE A 301 3.66 -3.68 -17.27
C PHE A 301 2.90 -2.67 -16.42
N ASP A 302 3.21 -1.40 -16.62
CA ASP A 302 2.46 -0.29 -16.02
C ASP A 302 1.26 0.04 -16.91
N ASN A 303 0.05 -0.26 -16.40
CA ASN A 303 -1.20 -0.03 -17.11
C ASN A 303 -1.74 1.39 -16.96
N GLY A 304 -0.98 2.32 -16.37
CA GLY A 304 -1.45 3.69 -16.19
C GLY A 304 -2.51 3.86 -15.13
N LEU A 305 -2.85 2.80 -14.39
CA LEU A 305 -3.46 2.96 -13.07
C LEU A 305 -2.35 3.48 -12.14
N SER A 306 -1.89 4.69 -12.42
CA SER A 306 -1.05 5.41 -11.50
C SER A 306 -1.78 5.47 -10.17
N ALA A 307 -1.00 5.38 -9.09
CA ALA A 307 -1.47 5.69 -7.75
C ALA A 307 -2.18 7.08 -7.67
N ALA A 308 -2.05 7.95 -8.68
CA ALA A 308 -2.72 9.25 -8.74
C ALA A 308 -4.23 9.18 -9.02
N GLU A 309 -4.75 8.17 -9.74
CA GLU A 309 -6.22 7.94 -9.80
C GLU A 309 -6.74 7.14 -8.58
N ALA A 310 -5.82 6.58 -7.78
CA ALA A 310 -6.10 5.90 -6.52
C ALA A 310 -6.01 6.83 -5.29
N GLU A 311 -5.52 8.07 -5.42
CA GLU A 311 -5.20 8.91 -4.26
C GLU A 311 -6.41 9.65 -3.66
N ASN A 312 -7.55 9.71 -4.35
CA ASN A 312 -8.75 10.35 -3.79
C ASN A 312 -10.02 9.51 -3.97
N PRO A 313 -10.37 8.65 -2.99
CA PRO A 313 -11.62 7.88 -3.04
C PRO A 313 -12.87 8.76 -3.16
N LEU A 314 -12.82 10.04 -2.79
CA LEU A 314 -13.95 10.96 -2.94
C LEU A 314 -14.26 11.27 -4.41
N SER A 315 -13.27 11.14 -5.32
CA SER A 315 -13.51 11.21 -6.77
C SER A 315 -14.41 10.09 -7.30
N ARG A 316 -14.60 9.02 -6.51
CA ARG A 316 -15.45 7.87 -6.79
C ARG A 316 -16.77 7.91 -6.02
N ALA A 317 -17.07 8.99 -5.32
CA ALA A 317 -18.36 9.18 -4.66
C ALA A 317 -19.37 9.84 -5.61
N HIS A 318 -20.60 9.33 -5.59
CA HIS A 318 -21.72 9.85 -6.37
C HIS A 318 -22.88 10.23 -5.44
N SER A 319 -23.23 11.52 -5.45
CA SER A 319 -24.40 12.03 -4.73
C SER A 319 -25.65 11.78 -5.56
N HIS A 320 -26.37 10.72 -5.21
CA HIS A 320 -27.69 10.42 -5.76
C HIS A 320 -28.73 11.38 -5.18
N ASN A 321 -29.79 11.64 -5.96
CA ASN A 321 -30.82 12.61 -5.64
C ASN A 321 -30.27 13.89 -5.01
N ASP A 322 -29.15 14.42 -5.53
CA ASP A 322 -28.39 15.50 -4.88
C ASP A 322 -29.26 16.75 -4.65
N TYR A 323 -30.28 16.94 -5.49
CA TYR A 323 -31.27 18.00 -5.36
C TYR A 323 -32.15 17.89 -4.10
N LEU A 324 -32.25 16.72 -3.47
CA LEU A 324 -32.96 16.52 -2.19
C LEU A 324 -32.08 16.83 -0.97
N GLN A 325 -30.78 17.02 -1.16
CA GLN A 325 -29.86 17.37 -0.08
C GLN A 325 -30.18 18.77 0.46
N ALA A 326 -29.84 19.02 1.73
CA ALA A 326 -30.08 20.31 2.38
C ALA A 326 -29.40 21.49 1.64
N ALA A 327 -28.31 21.23 0.91
CA ALA A 327 -27.64 22.19 0.05
C ALA A 327 -27.27 21.50 -1.28
N PRO A 328 -28.19 21.50 -2.27
CA PRO A 328 -27.96 20.89 -3.59
C PRO A 328 -26.65 21.38 -4.20
N PHE A 329 -25.92 20.45 -4.83
CA PHE A 329 -24.56 20.55 -5.36
C PHE A 329 -23.49 20.85 -4.30
N THR A 330 -23.75 21.79 -3.39
CA THR A 330 -22.78 22.36 -2.47
C THR A 330 -22.31 21.35 -1.43
N LEU A 331 -23.20 20.49 -0.93
CA LEU A 331 -22.83 19.48 0.07
C LEU A 331 -21.84 18.48 -0.50
N ALA A 332 -22.18 17.85 -1.63
CA ALA A 332 -21.32 16.90 -2.32
C ALA A 332 -20.00 17.53 -2.78
N TYR A 333 -20.05 18.75 -3.32
CA TYR A 333 -18.86 19.51 -3.71
C TYR A 333 -17.91 19.78 -2.53
N ARG A 334 -18.45 20.17 -1.36
CA ARG A 334 -17.63 20.40 -0.15
C ARG A 334 -16.93 19.12 0.31
N HIS A 335 -17.62 17.98 0.23
CA HIS A 335 -17.04 16.66 0.46
C HIS A 335 -16.16 16.16 -0.70
N GLN A 336 -15.91 16.99 -1.72
CA GLN A 336 -15.04 16.65 -2.85
C GLN A 336 -15.55 15.47 -3.69
N PHE A 337 -16.87 15.27 -3.82
CA PHE A 337 -17.41 14.15 -4.60
C PHE A 337 -17.07 14.24 -6.09
N GLY A 338 -16.82 13.12 -6.76
CA GLY A 338 -16.55 13.11 -8.19
C GLY A 338 -17.80 13.17 -9.07
N SER A 339 -19.00 12.96 -8.50
CA SER A 339 -20.23 12.93 -9.26
C SER A 339 -21.45 13.40 -8.46
N VAL A 340 -22.39 14.10 -9.12
CA VAL A 340 -23.67 14.56 -8.57
C VAL A 340 -24.80 14.34 -9.60
N GLU A 341 -26.01 14.09 -9.13
CA GLU A 341 -27.20 13.81 -9.97
C GLU A 341 -28.26 14.91 -9.91
N ALA A 342 -28.82 15.27 -11.08
CA ALA A 342 -29.97 16.16 -11.21
C ALA A 342 -31.08 15.51 -12.05
N ASP A 343 -32.28 15.38 -11.49
CA ASP A 343 -33.47 14.90 -12.20
C ASP A 343 -34.17 16.05 -12.92
N VAL A 344 -34.10 16.10 -14.25
CA VAL A 344 -34.50 17.28 -15.03
C VAL A 344 -35.80 17.05 -15.80
N HIS A 345 -36.75 17.98 -15.58
CA HIS A 345 -38.01 18.12 -16.32
C HIS A 345 -37.99 19.38 -17.17
N PHE A 346 -38.46 19.30 -18.41
CA PHE A 346 -38.69 20.47 -19.25
C PHE A 346 -40.17 20.84 -19.27
N ARG A 347 -40.50 22.07 -18.86
CA ARG A 347 -41.87 22.59 -18.84
C ARG A 347 -41.87 24.10 -19.10
N ASN A 348 -42.72 24.56 -20.02
CA ASN A 348 -42.90 25.98 -20.33
C ASN A 348 -41.57 26.74 -20.54
N ASP A 349 -40.72 26.21 -21.43
CA ASP A 349 -39.38 26.75 -21.75
C ASP A 349 -38.39 26.84 -20.57
N THR A 350 -38.63 26.07 -19.49
CA THR A 350 -37.77 26.05 -18.29
C THR A 350 -37.37 24.62 -17.93
N LEU A 351 -36.11 24.45 -17.50
CA LEU A 351 -35.55 23.21 -16.97
C LEU A 351 -35.68 23.21 -15.44
N TYR A 352 -36.60 22.41 -14.91
CA TYR A 352 -36.85 22.22 -13.48
C TYR A 352 -36.13 20.97 -12.96
N VAL A 353 -35.78 20.97 -11.67
CA VAL A 353 -35.17 19.82 -10.99
C VAL A 353 -36.11 19.25 -9.94
N ALA A 354 -36.63 18.05 -10.22
CA ALA A 354 -37.56 17.32 -9.36
C ALA A 354 -37.61 15.84 -9.75
N HIS A 355 -37.94 14.96 -8.81
CA HIS A 355 -38.14 13.54 -9.11
C HIS A 355 -39.39 13.34 -9.97
N ASP A 356 -40.56 13.71 -9.42
CA ASP A 356 -41.84 13.68 -10.11
C ASP A 356 -42.24 15.06 -10.64
N SER A 357 -43.02 15.09 -11.72
CA SER A 357 -43.52 16.32 -12.33
C SER A 357 -44.42 17.15 -11.40
N ARG A 358 -45.04 16.51 -10.40
CA ARG A 358 -45.87 17.15 -9.37
C ARG A 358 -45.05 17.92 -8.33
N ASP A 359 -43.77 17.59 -8.17
CA ASP A 359 -42.86 18.20 -7.20
C ASP A 359 -42.08 19.38 -7.80
N ILE A 360 -42.39 19.75 -9.04
CA ILE A 360 -41.81 20.93 -9.70
C ILE A 360 -42.17 22.18 -8.91
N SER A 361 -41.13 22.89 -8.47
CA SER A 361 -41.23 24.18 -7.82
C SER A 361 -40.49 25.26 -8.61
N ALA A 362 -41.06 26.47 -8.63
CA ALA A 362 -40.53 27.60 -9.40
C ALA A 362 -39.10 28.02 -8.99
N ASP A 363 -38.71 27.74 -7.75
CA ASP A 363 -37.41 28.09 -7.19
C ASP A 363 -36.33 27.00 -7.39
N ARG A 364 -36.69 25.85 -7.98
CA ARG A 364 -35.83 24.68 -8.18
C ARG A 364 -35.55 24.44 -9.67
N THR A 365 -34.82 25.35 -10.28
CA THR A 365 -34.38 25.23 -11.68
C THR A 365 -32.98 24.63 -11.79
N PHE A 366 -32.70 23.97 -12.92
CA PHE A 366 -31.38 23.40 -13.20
C PHE A 366 -30.29 24.48 -13.19
N ASP A 367 -30.62 25.66 -13.72
CA ASP A 367 -29.71 26.81 -13.74
C ASP A 367 -29.29 27.23 -12.32
N LYS A 368 -30.26 27.43 -11.42
CA LYS A 368 -30.01 27.94 -10.07
C LYS A 368 -29.33 26.91 -9.16
N LEU A 369 -29.76 25.65 -9.22
CA LEU A 369 -29.26 24.60 -8.32
C LEU A 369 -27.88 24.07 -8.76
N TYR A 370 -27.60 24.01 -10.06
CA TYR A 370 -26.38 23.38 -10.58
C TYR A 370 -25.52 24.34 -11.39
N LEU A 371 -26.02 24.86 -12.51
CA LEU A 371 -25.18 25.59 -13.48
C LEU A 371 -24.49 26.81 -12.85
N GLN A 372 -25.25 27.66 -12.16
CA GLN A 372 -24.70 28.83 -11.48
C GLN A 372 -23.72 28.45 -10.35
N GLN A 373 -23.98 27.35 -9.63
CA GLN A 373 -23.09 26.90 -8.56
C GLN A 373 -21.77 26.36 -9.11
N ILE A 374 -21.82 25.61 -10.22
CA ILE A 374 -20.66 25.11 -10.95
C ILE A 374 -19.80 26.28 -11.45
N ILE A 375 -20.41 27.24 -12.14
CA ILE A 375 -19.71 28.44 -12.65
C ILE A 375 -19.05 29.20 -11.50
N LYS A 376 -19.75 29.36 -10.38
CA LYS A 376 -19.22 30.00 -9.17
C LYS A 376 -17.98 29.28 -8.64
N GLN A 377 -17.98 27.94 -8.55
CA GLN A 377 -16.82 27.20 -8.07
C GLN A 377 -15.66 27.21 -9.06
N ILE A 378 -15.94 27.09 -10.36
CA ILE A 378 -14.91 27.18 -11.40
C ILE A 378 -14.22 28.54 -11.39
N THR A 379 -15.00 29.61 -11.28
CA THR A 379 -14.47 30.99 -11.18
C THR A 379 -13.60 31.13 -9.94
N LYS A 380 -14.06 30.60 -8.80
CA LYS A 380 -13.31 30.63 -7.54
C LYS A 380 -11.99 29.83 -7.59
N ASN A 381 -11.93 28.78 -8.41
CA ASN A 381 -10.80 27.87 -8.53
C ASN A 381 -10.00 28.10 -9.84
N GLU A 382 -10.07 29.31 -10.40
CA GLU A 382 -9.25 29.74 -11.54
C GLU A 382 -9.40 28.86 -12.80
N GLY A 383 -10.65 28.49 -13.13
CA GLY A 383 -10.98 27.81 -14.38
C GLY A 383 -11.11 26.29 -14.28
N SER A 384 -11.00 25.69 -13.10
CA SER A 384 -11.32 24.28 -12.85
C SER A 384 -12.37 24.10 -11.75
N ILE A 385 -13.17 23.04 -11.79
CA ILE A 385 -14.23 22.78 -10.81
C ILE A 385 -13.66 22.57 -9.41
N TYR A 386 -12.50 21.92 -9.30
CA TYR A 386 -11.76 21.71 -8.06
C TYR A 386 -10.42 22.43 -8.10
N ARG A 387 -9.83 22.71 -6.92
CA ARG A 387 -8.49 23.27 -6.80
C ARG A 387 -7.42 22.39 -7.42
N ASP A 388 -7.57 21.08 -7.26
CA ASP A 388 -6.79 20.10 -8.01
C ASP A 388 -7.29 20.10 -9.46
N LYS A 389 -6.47 20.66 -10.36
CA LYS A 389 -6.80 20.84 -11.77
C LYS A 389 -6.88 19.54 -12.56
N SER A 390 -6.41 18.42 -11.99
CA SER A 390 -6.57 17.09 -12.61
C SER A 390 -7.99 16.53 -12.46
N ARG A 391 -8.78 17.08 -11.53
CA ARG A 391 -10.09 16.52 -11.19
C ARG A 391 -11.18 17.01 -12.12
N VAL A 392 -12.04 16.07 -12.48
CA VAL A 392 -13.26 16.31 -13.25
C VAL A 392 -14.47 15.98 -12.37
N LEU A 393 -15.48 16.85 -12.38
CA LEU A 393 -16.79 16.55 -11.80
C LEU A 393 -17.71 15.98 -12.88
N THR A 394 -18.34 14.85 -12.61
CA THR A 394 -19.44 14.35 -13.44
C THR A 394 -20.76 14.95 -12.95
N LEU A 395 -21.42 15.72 -13.81
CA LEU A 395 -22.81 16.12 -13.61
C LEU A 395 -23.70 15.12 -14.36
N LEU A 396 -24.29 14.19 -13.62
CA LEU A 396 -25.26 13.25 -14.16
C LEU A 396 -26.63 13.93 -14.25
N VAL A 397 -27.18 14.05 -15.45
CA VAL A 397 -28.49 14.68 -15.70
C VAL A 397 -29.46 13.59 -16.14
N ASP A 398 -30.38 13.22 -15.25
CA ASP A 398 -31.41 12.23 -15.54
C ASP A 398 -32.63 12.90 -16.18
N LEU A 399 -32.93 12.56 -17.43
CA LEU A 399 -34.01 13.18 -18.18
C LEU A 399 -35.35 12.54 -17.80
N LYS A 400 -36.21 13.27 -17.09
CA LYS A 400 -37.55 12.79 -16.67
C LYS A 400 -38.65 13.07 -17.69
N THR A 401 -38.43 14.04 -18.57
CA THR A 401 -39.27 14.31 -19.75
C THR A 401 -38.54 13.89 -21.03
N THR A 402 -39.28 13.68 -22.12
CA THR A 402 -38.72 13.16 -23.38
C THR A 402 -37.45 13.89 -23.83
N TYR A 403 -36.40 13.15 -24.23
CA TYR A 403 -35.17 13.78 -24.73
C TYR A 403 -35.43 14.75 -25.89
N LYS A 404 -36.45 14.48 -26.72
CA LYS A 404 -36.80 15.30 -27.89
C LYS A 404 -37.09 16.76 -27.53
N THR A 405 -37.57 17.03 -26.32
CA THR A 405 -37.83 18.39 -25.83
C THR A 405 -36.80 18.85 -24.80
N THR A 406 -36.42 17.96 -23.88
CA THR A 406 -35.53 18.31 -22.76
C THR A 406 -34.11 18.58 -23.23
N LEU A 407 -33.58 17.75 -24.13
CA LEU A 407 -32.18 17.81 -24.53
C LEU A 407 -31.86 19.05 -25.39
N PRO A 408 -32.68 19.48 -26.36
CA PRO A 408 -32.47 20.77 -27.02
C PRO A 408 -32.43 21.95 -26.05
N ALA A 409 -33.32 21.99 -25.05
CA ALA A 409 -33.33 23.03 -24.03
C ALA A 409 -32.08 22.98 -23.14
N LEU A 410 -31.63 21.77 -22.75
CA LEU A 410 -30.41 21.59 -21.97
C LEU A 410 -29.16 22.01 -22.76
N VAL A 411 -29.06 21.64 -24.04
CA VAL A 411 -27.97 22.07 -24.92
C VAL A 411 -27.96 23.60 -25.06
N LYS A 412 -29.13 24.23 -25.24
CA LYS A 412 -29.26 25.69 -25.29
C LYS A 412 -28.75 26.36 -24.00
N ALA A 413 -29.02 25.78 -22.84
CA ALA A 413 -28.54 26.29 -21.55
C ALA A 413 -27.02 26.09 -21.35
N LEU A 414 -26.46 24.98 -21.85
CA LEU A 414 -25.06 24.62 -21.64
C LEU A 414 -24.09 25.22 -22.67
N ALA A 415 -24.55 25.47 -23.91
CA ALA A 415 -23.71 25.94 -25.01
C ALA A 415 -22.90 27.22 -24.70
N PRO A 416 -23.44 28.24 -24.00
CA PRO A 416 -22.66 29.42 -23.59
C PRO A 416 -21.47 29.11 -22.68
N HIS A 417 -21.45 27.92 -22.07
CA HIS A 417 -20.46 27.49 -21.08
C HIS A 417 -19.59 26.32 -21.58
N GLU A 418 -19.58 26.04 -22.89
CA GLU A 418 -18.86 24.90 -23.47
C GLU A 418 -17.39 24.81 -23.03
N ALA A 419 -16.69 25.94 -22.87
CA ALA A 419 -15.30 25.97 -22.43
C ALA A 419 -15.08 25.37 -21.03
N LEU A 420 -16.12 25.32 -20.20
CA LEU A 420 -16.09 24.74 -18.85
C LEU A 420 -16.40 23.24 -18.85
N LEU A 421 -16.91 22.72 -19.97
CA LEU A 421 -17.41 21.36 -20.08
C LEU A 421 -16.38 20.45 -20.75
N ALA A 422 -16.25 19.22 -20.25
CA ALA A 422 -15.41 18.20 -20.86
C ALA A 422 -15.86 17.97 -22.33
N PRO A 423 -14.94 17.75 -23.28
CA PRO A 423 -13.53 17.47 -23.06
C PRO A 423 -12.63 18.70 -22.86
N LYS A 424 -13.16 19.93 -22.99
CA LYS A 424 -12.36 21.17 -22.90
C LYS A 424 -12.12 21.62 -21.46
N GLY A 425 -13.14 21.47 -20.61
CA GLY A 425 -13.10 21.86 -19.21
C GLY A 425 -13.27 20.70 -18.24
N SER A 426 -13.46 21.04 -16.97
CA SER A 426 -13.41 20.11 -15.84
C SER A 426 -14.78 19.58 -15.39
N VAL A 427 -15.85 19.82 -16.14
CA VAL A 427 -17.20 19.31 -15.83
C VAL A 427 -17.70 18.43 -16.96
N LYS A 428 -17.88 17.15 -16.68
CA LYS A 428 -18.41 16.18 -17.64
C LYS A 428 -19.92 16.04 -17.46
N VAL A 429 -20.69 16.42 -18.47
CA VAL A 429 -22.16 16.26 -18.46
C VAL A 429 -22.52 14.91 -19.04
N VAL A 430 -23.15 14.05 -18.22
CA VAL A 430 -23.56 12.69 -18.61
C VAL A 430 -25.06 12.56 -18.48
N LEU A 431 -25.74 12.15 -19.54
CA LEU A 431 -27.20 12.02 -19.55
C LEU A 431 -27.65 10.60 -19.21
N SER A 432 -28.66 10.47 -18.34
CA SER A 432 -29.36 9.23 -18.03
C SER A 432 -30.89 9.42 -18.14
N GLY A 433 -31.68 8.42 -17.75
CA GLY A 433 -33.14 8.47 -17.84
C GLY A 433 -33.65 8.31 -19.28
N ASN A 434 -34.51 9.23 -19.73
CA ASN A 434 -35.12 9.21 -21.06
C ASN A 434 -34.16 9.70 -22.15
N THR A 435 -33.03 9.02 -22.36
CA THR A 435 -32.00 9.38 -23.35
C THR A 435 -32.33 8.92 -24.77
N PRO A 436 -31.74 9.56 -25.80
CA PRO A 436 -31.85 9.09 -27.19
C PRO A 436 -31.23 7.69 -27.36
N PRO A 437 -31.62 6.92 -28.39
CA PRO A 437 -30.95 5.67 -28.72
C PRO A 437 -29.49 5.91 -29.17
N PRO A 438 -28.57 4.93 -29.03
CA PRO A 438 -27.16 5.11 -29.35
C PRO A 438 -26.87 5.57 -30.79
N ALA A 439 -27.76 5.24 -31.74
CA ALA A 439 -27.65 5.68 -33.14
C ALA A 439 -27.76 7.22 -33.31
N GLU A 440 -28.32 7.93 -32.33
CA GLU A 440 -28.50 9.38 -32.36
C GLU A 440 -27.42 10.13 -31.55
N PHE A 441 -26.51 9.45 -30.86
CA PHE A 441 -25.53 10.11 -29.96
C PHE A 441 -24.64 11.14 -30.66
N GLU A 442 -24.27 10.90 -31.91
CA GLU A 442 -23.41 11.81 -32.69
C GLU A 442 -24.11 13.11 -33.11
N GLN A 443 -25.45 13.16 -33.04
CA GLN A 443 -26.23 14.35 -33.39
C GLN A 443 -26.11 15.47 -32.33
N TYR A 444 -25.56 15.15 -31.15
CA TYR A 444 -25.45 16.08 -30.03
C TYR A 444 -24.01 16.60 -29.86
N PRO A 445 -23.83 17.84 -29.36
CA PRO A 445 -22.52 18.46 -29.17
C PRO A 445 -21.54 17.58 -28.39
N ALA A 446 -20.25 17.65 -28.69
CA ALA A 446 -19.21 16.78 -28.11
C ALA A 446 -19.12 16.84 -26.57
N PHE A 447 -19.62 17.91 -25.95
CA PHE A 447 -19.67 18.05 -24.50
C PHE A 447 -20.82 17.29 -23.81
N ILE A 448 -21.70 16.65 -24.58
CA ILE A 448 -22.77 15.78 -24.08
C ILE A 448 -22.32 14.32 -24.15
N PHE A 449 -22.21 13.69 -22.98
CA PHE A 449 -21.96 12.27 -22.83
C PHE A 449 -23.24 11.54 -22.40
N PHE A 450 -23.26 10.22 -22.56
CA PHE A 450 -24.40 9.38 -22.20
C PHE A 450 -24.01 8.30 -21.18
N ASP A 451 -24.95 7.96 -20.32
CA ASP A 451 -24.87 6.82 -19.40
C ASP A 451 -25.31 5.55 -20.13
N GLY A 452 -24.37 4.62 -20.29
CA GLY A 452 -24.62 3.36 -20.99
C GLY A 452 -25.30 2.30 -20.12
N ARG A 453 -25.63 1.16 -20.73
CA ARG A 453 -26.18 -0.02 -20.04
C ARG A 453 -25.36 -1.28 -20.34
N PRO A 454 -25.10 -2.15 -19.35
CA PRO A 454 -24.52 -3.47 -19.61
C PRO A 454 -25.31 -4.26 -20.65
N GLY A 455 -24.62 -5.06 -21.47
CA GLY A 455 -25.22 -5.89 -22.52
C GLY A 455 -25.66 -5.15 -23.79
N THR A 456 -25.49 -3.82 -23.87
CA THR A 456 -25.72 -3.07 -25.12
C THR A 456 -24.47 -3.10 -26.00
N ASN A 457 -24.62 -3.46 -27.27
CA ASN A 457 -23.53 -3.46 -28.24
C ASN A 457 -23.34 -2.06 -28.83
N TYR A 458 -22.38 -1.31 -28.30
CA TYR A 458 -21.97 -0.02 -28.84
C TYR A 458 -20.91 -0.17 -29.92
N THR A 459 -21.02 0.60 -31.00
CA THR A 459 -19.89 0.81 -31.93
C THR A 459 -18.79 1.62 -31.24
N ALA A 460 -17.57 1.64 -31.79
CA ALA A 460 -16.46 2.40 -31.22
C ALA A 460 -16.79 3.90 -31.06
N ALA A 461 -17.39 4.51 -32.10
CA ALA A 461 -17.80 5.92 -32.06
C ALA A 461 -18.90 6.19 -31.02
N GLN A 462 -19.88 5.29 -30.88
CA GLN A 462 -20.89 5.40 -29.82
C GLN A 462 -20.29 5.23 -28.43
N ALA A 463 -19.32 4.32 -28.27
CA ALA A 463 -18.63 4.10 -27.01
C ALA A 463 -17.83 5.35 -26.59
N GLU A 464 -17.24 6.11 -27.51
CA GLU A 464 -16.59 7.39 -27.20
C GLU A 464 -17.55 8.41 -26.57
N ARG A 465 -18.83 8.37 -26.94
CA ARG A 465 -19.88 9.23 -26.36
C ARG A 465 -20.35 8.78 -24.97
N LEU A 466 -19.91 7.63 -24.47
CA LEU A 466 -20.28 7.17 -23.13
C LEU A 466 -19.39 7.82 -22.05
N GLY A 467 -20.03 8.44 -21.07
CA GLY A 467 -19.34 9.01 -19.90
C GLY A 467 -19.13 8.00 -18.77
N MET A 468 -20.06 7.07 -18.64
CA MET A 468 -20.06 5.95 -17.70
C MET A 468 -21.07 4.89 -18.15
N ILE A 469 -21.13 3.77 -17.41
CA ILE A 469 -22.16 2.75 -17.55
C ILE A 469 -22.77 2.51 -16.17
N SER A 470 -24.10 2.62 -16.08
CA SER A 470 -24.82 2.39 -14.84
C SER A 470 -25.86 1.28 -14.96
N GLN A 471 -26.19 0.63 -13.85
CA GLN A 471 -27.28 -0.34 -13.80
C GLN A 471 -27.94 -0.41 -12.43
N ASP A 472 -29.21 -0.81 -12.44
CA ASP A 472 -29.97 -1.20 -11.24
C ASP A 472 -29.26 -2.34 -10.51
N PHE A 473 -28.94 -2.14 -9.24
CA PHE A 473 -28.39 -3.17 -8.37
C PHE A 473 -29.31 -4.39 -8.27
N HIS A 474 -30.63 -4.18 -8.21
CA HIS A 474 -31.63 -5.24 -7.98
C HIS A 474 -31.76 -6.22 -9.14
N LYS A 475 -31.20 -5.90 -10.32
CA LYS A 475 -31.08 -6.86 -11.42
C LYS A 475 -30.10 -7.99 -11.14
N TYR A 476 -29.16 -7.80 -10.22
CA TYR A 476 -28.11 -8.76 -9.93
C TYR A 476 -28.18 -9.33 -8.51
N SER A 477 -28.68 -8.56 -7.55
CA SER A 477 -28.74 -8.99 -6.16
C SER A 477 -29.90 -8.38 -5.38
N GLN A 478 -30.44 -9.16 -4.46
CA GLN A 478 -31.42 -8.70 -3.45
C GLN A 478 -30.76 -8.46 -2.09
N TRP A 479 -29.43 -8.41 -2.05
CA TRP A 479 -28.66 -8.16 -0.83
C TRP A 479 -29.02 -6.79 -0.24
N ASN A 480 -29.29 -6.76 1.06
CA ASN A 480 -29.76 -5.57 1.77
C ASN A 480 -28.65 -4.74 2.42
N GLY A 481 -27.39 -5.03 2.10
CA GLY A 481 -26.24 -4.33 2.68
C GLY A 481 -25.74 -4.89 4.01
N LYS A 482 -26.28 -6.01 4.52
CA LYS A 482 -25.78 -6.67 5.75
C LYS A 482 -24.98 -7.93 5.44
N GLY A 483 -23.81 -8.11 6.07
CA GLY A 483 -22.92 -9.24 5.78
C GLY A 483 -22.27 -9.10 4.40
N ILE A 484 -22.18 -10.18 3.63
CA ILE A 484 -21.67 -10.14 2.25
C ILE A 484 -22.70 -10.73 1.28
N PRO A 485 -22.74 -10.30 0.01
CA PRO A 485 -23.53 -10.95 -1.01
C PRO A 485 -23.14 -12.43 -1.14
N VAL A 486 -24.13 -13.30 -1.39
CA VAL A 486 -23.86 -14.71 -1.69
C VAL A 486 -23.04 -14.83 -2.99
N GLU A 487 -22.26 -15.90 -3.13
CA GLU A 487 -21.29 -16.02 -4.24
C GLU A 487 -21.91 -15.87 -5.64
N LYS A 488 -23.16 -16.34 -5.82
CA LYS A 488 -23.91 -16.16 -7.07
C LYS A 488 -24.13 -14.67 -7.40
N ASP A 489 -24.66 -13.92 -6.44
CA ASP A 489 -24.93 -12.49 -6.58
C ASP A 489 -23.63 -11.71 -6.75
N ARG A 490 -22.63 -12.03 -5.93
CA ARG A 490 -21.28 -11.47 -6.02
C ARG A 490 -20.69 -11.63 -7.42
N LYS A 491 -20.78 -12.83 -8.00
CA LYS A 491 -20.32 -13.08 -9.36
C LYS A 491 -21.07 -12.23 -10.39
N ALA A 492 -22.40 -12.15 -10.28
CA ALA A 492 -23.21 -11.36 -11.19
C ALA A 492 -22.87 -9.86 -11.14
N LEU A 493 -22.64 -9.32 -9.94
CA LEU A 493 -22.20 -7.93 -9.73
C LEU A 493 -20.82 -7.68 -10.37
N VAL A 494 -19.85 -8.58 -10.14
CA VAL A 494 -18.50 -8.48 -10.73
C VAL A 494 -18.53 -8.60 -12.26
N ASP A 495 -19.34 -9.50 -12.80
CA ASP A 495 -19.46 -9.69 -14.25
C ASP A 495 -20.03 -8.41 -14.92
N ALA A 496 -20.96 -7.71 -14.27
CA ALA A 496 -21.50 -6.43 -14.75
C ALA A 496 -20.44 -5.31 -14.75
N ILE A 497 -19.69 -5.17 -13.66
CA ILE A 497 -18.57 -4.22 -13.55
C ILE A 497 -17.52 -4.51 -14.63
N THR A 498 -17.14 -5.79 -14.78
CA THR A 498 -16.10 -6.22 -15.74
C THR A 498 -16.49 -5.91 -17.19
N GLN A 499 -17.78 -6.02 -17.54
CA GLN A 499 -18.26 -5.65 -18.87
C GLN A 499 -18.05 -4.16 -19.18
N ALA A 500 -18.29 -3.28 -18.19
CA ALA A 500 -18.03 -1.86 -18.37
C ALA A 500 -16.53 -1.55 -18.47
N HIS A 501 -15.72 -2.19 -17.63
CA HIS A 501 -14.26 -2.06 -17.69
C HIS A 501 -13.68 -2.55 -19.02
N ALA A 502 -14.25 -3.60 -19.62
CA ALA A 502 -13.83 -4.09 -20.95
C ALA A 502 -14.04 -3.03 -22.05
N MET A 503 -14.97 -2.09 -21.87
CA MET A 503 -15.19 -0.94 -22.76
C MET A 503 -14.37 0.30 -22.35
N GLY A 504 -13.53 0.20 -21.32
CA GLY A 504 -12.77 1.33 -20.77
C GLY A 504 -13.68 2.39 -20.13
N LYS A 505 -14.84 2.00 -19.58
CA LYS A 505 -15.80 2.91 -18.97
C LYS A 505 -15.95 2.63 -17.47
N PRO A 506 -16.11 3.70 -16.64
CA PRO A 506 -16.39 3.53 -15.23
C PRO A 506 -17.82 3.01 -15.02
N PHE A 507 -18.02 2.26 -13.94
CA PHE A 507 -19.28 1.61 -13.60
C PHE A 507 -19.92 2.16 -12.32
N ARG A 508 -21.26 2.28 -12.31
CA ARG A 508 -22.07 2.66 -11.14
C ARG A 508 -23.27 1.72 -10.96
N PHE A 509 -23.51 1.26 -9.74
CA PHE A 509 -24.82 0.71 -9.37
C PHE A 509 -25.72 1.81 -8.79
N TRP A 510 -26.97 1.90 -9.25
CA TRP A 510 -28.02 2.68 -8.58
C TRP A 510 -29.01 1.74 -7.88
N ALA A 511 -29.79 2.25 -6.93
CA ALA A 511 -30.62 1.45 -6.02
C ALA A 511 -29.85 0.36 -5.23
N SER A 512 -28.53 0.54 -5.02
CA SER A 512 -27.78 -0.30 -4.11
C SER A 512 -28.09 0.05 -2.66
N PRO A 513 -27.92 -0.89 -1.70
CA PRO A 513 -27.93 -0.55 -0.28
C PRO A 513 -26.93 0.58 0.04
N ASP A 514 -27.32 1.48 0.94
CA ASP A 514 -26.60 2.73 1.20
C ASP A 514 -26.17 2.81 2.67
N ASN A 515 -25.05 2.17 3.00
CA ASN A 515 -24.42 2.18 4.32
C ASN A 515 -22.96 1.74 4.21
N ILE A 516 -22.18 1.92 5.28
CA ILE A 516 -20.73 1.61 5.35
C ILE A 516 -20.41 0.23 4.78
N ASN A 517 -21.13 -0.82 5.18
CA ASN A 517 -20.84 -2.18 4.72
C ASN A 517 -21.13 -2.34 3.22
N ALA A 518 -22.22 -1.75 2.74
CA ALA A 518 -22.55 -1.75 1.31
C ALA A 518 -21.52 -1.03 0.46
N TRP A 519 -21.11 0.18 0.86
CA TRP A 519 -20.09 0.95 0.16
C TRP A 519 -18.78 0.17 0.03
N LYS A 520 -18.33 -0.44 1.13
CA LYS A 520 -17.12 -1.27 1.15
C LYS A 520 -17.22 -2.46 0.21
N VAL A 521 -18.31 -3.22 0.27
CA VAL A 521 -18.49 -4.37 -0.61
C VAL A 521 -18.44 -3.90 -2.06
N LEU A 522 -19.16 -2.85 -2.44
CA LEU A 522 -19.15 -2.35 -3.82
C LEU A 522 -17.77 -1.86 -4.26
N MET A 523 -17.02 -1.18 -3.39
CA MET A 523 -15.62 -0.80 -3.65
C MET A 523 -14.74 -2.04 -3.88
N ASN A 524 -14.86 -3.06 -3.02
CA ASN A 524 -14.11 -4.31 -3.12
C ASN A 524 -14.46 -5.13 -4.37
N LEU A 525 -15.71 -5.03 -4.86
CA LEU A 525 -16.13 -5.63 -6.13
C LEU A 525 -15.59 -4.85 -7.35
N GLY A 526 -15.10 -3.62 -7.16
CA GLY A 526 -14.51 -2.79 -8.19
C GLY A 526 -15.49 -1.81 -8.84
N ALA A 527 -16.58 -1.44 -8.19
CA ALA A 527 -17.43 -0.34 -8.66
C ALA A 527 -16.63 0.98 -8.62
N ASP A 528 -16.74 1.78 -9.69
CA ASP A 528 -15.98 3.03 -9.82
C ASP A 528 -16.70 4.22 -9.20
N TYR A 529 -18.03 4.17 -9.14
CA TYR A 529 -18.84 5.16 -8.43
C TYR A 529 -19.70 4.50 -7.37
N ILE A 530 -19.54 4.97 -6.11
CA ILE A 530 -20.35 4.57 -4.97
C ILE A 530 -21.53 5.54 -4.86
N ASN A 531 -22.73 5.01 -5.09
CA ASN A 531 -23.98 5.75 -5.04
C ASN A 531 -24.43 5.94 -3.59
N THR A 532 -24.82 7.17 -3.22
CA THR A 532 -25.35 7.46 -1.89
C THR A 532 -26.35 8.61 -1.88
N ASP A 533 -27.37 8.51 -1.04
CA ASP A 533 -28.20 9.62 -0.58
C ASP A 533 -27.68 10.20 0.76
N HIS A 534 -26.71 9.53 1.41
CA HIS A 534 -26.07 9.92 2.67
C HIS A 534 -24.70 10.60 2.45
N VAL A 535 -24.69 11.71 1.70
CA VAL A 535 -23.48 12.42 1.22
C VAL A 535 -22.45 12.69 2.32
N ALA A 536 -22.87 13.23 3.46
CA ALA A 536 -21.96 13.57 4.54
C ALA A 536 -21.33 12.32 5.18
N GLU A 537 -22.10 11.24 5.32
CA GLU A 537 -21.63 10.00 5.91
C GLU A 537 -20.61 9.30 5.00
N LEU A 538 -20.94 9.11 3.71
CA LEU A 538 -19.99 8.55 2.74
C LEU A 538 -18.75 9.44 2.61
N GLY A 539 -18.91 10.77 2.57
CA GLY A 539 -17.78 11.69 2.48
C GLY A 539 -16.82 11.57 3.66
N ASN A 540 -17.35 11.51 4.88
CA ASN A 540 -16.54 11.29 6.07
C ASN A 540 -15.87 9.92 6.04
N PHE A 541 -16.61 8.86 5.71
CA PHE A 541 -16.10 7.50 5.59
C PHE A 541 -14.92 7.41 4.61
N LEU A 542 -15.09 7.93 3.38
CA LEU A 542 -14.05 7.89 2.34
C LEU A 542 -12.82 8.74 2.70
N SER A 543 -13.02 9.90 3.34
CA SER A 543 -11.91 10.77 3.76
C SER A 543 -11.04 10.17 4.87
N GLY A 544 -11.62 9.30 5.71
CA GLY A 544 -10.95 8.64 6.83
C GLY A 544 -10.21 7.35 6.45
N ARG A 545 -10.39 6.82 5.23
CA ARG A 545 -9.87 5.48 4.85
C ARG A 545 -8.38 5.31 5.04
N LYS A 546 -7.58 6.34 4.77
CA LYS A 546 -6.12 6.30 4.98
C LYS A 546 -5.69 5.96 6.42
N ASN A 547 -6.54 6.27 7.40
CA ASN A 547 -6.30 5.94 8.81
C ASN A 547 -6.96 4.61 9.21
N ALA A 548 -7.96 4.15 8.45
CA ALA A 548 -8.71 2.92 8.71
C ALA A 548 -8.07 1.68 8.07
N GLU A 549 -7.31 1.85 6.99
CA GLU A 549 -6.77 0.75 6.19
C GLU A 549 -5.26 0.60 6.35
N TYR A 550 -4.79 -0.64 6.45
CA TYR A 550 -3.38 -0.98 6.37
C TYR A 550 -3.15 -2.15 5.43
N GLN A 551 -2.16 -2.04 4.55
CA GLN A 551 -1.74 -3.11 3.66
C GLN A 551 -0.28 -3.46 3.98
N SER A 552 -0.06 -4.64 4.56
CA SER A 552 1.30 -5.08 4.87
C SER A 552 2.12 -5.33 3.62
N THR A 553 3.37 -4.88 3.63
CA THR A 553 4.38 -5.17 2.59
C THR A 553 5.45 -6.15 3.09
N GLU A 554 5.52 -6.36 4.40
CA GLU A 554 6.50 -7.23 5.05
C GLU A 554 5.82 -8.26 5.93
N PHE A 555 6.42 -9.43 6.02
CA PHE A 555 5.92 -10.56 6.80
C PHE A 555 7.10 -11.24 7.49
N TYR A 556 6.87 -11.80 8.68
CA TYR A 556 7.86 -12.62 9.36
C TYR A 556 7.23 -13.93 9.82
N LYS A 557 8.07 -14.96 9.92
CA LYS A 557 7.66 -16.25 10.44
C LYS A 557 7.75 -16.23 11.96
N PRO A 558 6.66 -16.46 12.70
CA PRO A 558 6.74 -16.61 14.15
C PRO A 558 7.67 -17.74 14.55
N TYR A 559 8.31 -17.59 15.71
CA TYR A 559 9.04 -18.67 16.34
C TYR A 559 8.09 -19.83 16.66
N GLN A 560 8.57 -21.06 16.47
CA GLN A 560 7.83 -22.25 16.86
C GLN A 560 8.42 -22.79 18.17
N PRO A 561 7.74 -22.64 19.31
CA PRO A 561 8.26 -23.07 20.59
C PRO A 561 8.36 -24.59 20.69
N THR A 562 9.34 -25.06 21.46
CA THR A 562 9.50 -26.48 21.82
C THR A 562 8.66 -26.87 23.05
N TYR A 563 8.05 -25.89 23.72
CA TYR A 563 7.28 -26.05 24.95
C TYR A 563 8.12 -26.62 26.11
N LYS A 564 9.40 -26.27 26.16
CA LYS A 564 10.31 -26.79 27.19
C LYS A 564 9.89 -26.31 28.57
N ASN A 565 9.55 -27.28 29.43
CA ASN A 565 9.07 -27.04 30.81
C ASN A 565 7.87 -26.08 30.88
N ASN A 566 7.03 -26.07 29.84
CA ASN A 566 5.74 -25.39 29.92
C ASN A 566 4.84 -26.14 30.93
N ASP A 567 4.00 -25.41 31.66
CA ASP A 567 3.00 -25.92 32.61
C ASP A 567 3.50 -26.42 33.97
N ALA A 568 4.64 -27.12 34.00
CA ALA A 568 5.09 -27.76 35.23
C ALA A 568 5.38 -26.74 36.35
N PRO A 569 5.16 -27.09 37.63
CA PRO A 569 5.55 -26.28 38.79
C PRO A 569 7.08 -26.39 39.03
N GLY A 570 7.84 -26.10 37.97
CA GLY A 570 9.29 -26.15 37.96
C GLY A 570 9.91 -24.85 38.47
N LYS A 571 11.23 -24.89 38.69
CA LYS A 571 11.98 -23.73 39.16
C LYS A 571 11.90 -22.57 38.16
N VAL A 572 11.53 -21.39 38.64
CA VAL A 572 11.54 -20.13 37.88
C VAL A 572 12.80 -19.35 38.23
N LYS A 573 13.80 -19.37 37.34
CA LYS A 573 15.02 -18.56 37.48
C LYS A 573 14.78 -17.13 36.98
N ASN A 574 14.18 -16.98 35.81
CA ASN A 574 13.95 -15.69 35.17
C ASN A 574 12.45 -15.43 34.96
N ILE A 575 12.05 -14.16 35.03
CA ILE A 575 10.69 -13.71 34.73
C ILE A 575 10.78 -12.60 33.70
N ILE A 576 10.02 -12.72 32.62
CA ILE A 576 9.88 -11.70 31.58
C ILE A 576 8.41 -11.32 31.51
N LEU A 577 8.10 -10.05 31.80
CA LEU A 577 6.78 -9.46 31.68
C LEU A 577 6.78 -8.51 30.47
N LEU A 578 5.99 -8.83 29.45
CA LEU A 578 5.84 -8.01 28.26
C LEU A 578 4.47 -7.32 28.29
N ILE A 579 4.45 -6.00 28.13
CA ILE A 579 3.22 -5.20 28.15
C ILE A 579 3.05 -4.53 26.80
N GLY A 580 1.99 -4.87 26.07
CA GLY A 580 1.54 -4.08 24.94
C GLY A 580 0.52 -3.08 25.46
N ASP A 581 0.91 -1.82 25.63
CA ASP A 581 0.01 -0.78 26.15
C ASP A 581 -1.19 -0.64 25.19
N GLY A 582 -2.42 -0.66 25.72
CA GLY A 582 -3.64 -0.62 24.89
C GLY A 582 -3.92 -1.86 24.01
N MET A 583 -3.14 -2.96 24.16
CA MET A 583 -3.18 -4.15 23.30
C MET A 583 -4.36 -5.08 23.60
N GLY A 584 -5.57 -4.67 23.23
CA GLY A 584 -6.76 -5.52 23.24
C GLY A 584 -6.77 -6.60 22.14
N LEU A 585 -7.84 -7.41 22.12
CA LEU A 585 -7.99 -8.51 21.14
C LEU A 585 -8.06 -8.02 19.70
N ALA A 586 -8.64 -6.85 19.44
CA ALA A 586 -8.74 -6.29 18.10
C ALA A 586 -7.37 -5.83 17.57
N GLN A 587 -6.55 -5.22 18.43
CA GLN A 587 -5.17 -4.83 18.15
C GLN A 587 -4.35 -6.08 17.79
N ILE A 588 -4.45 -7.15 18.60
CA ILE A 588 -3.79 -8.44 18.31
C ILE A 588 -4.26 -9.01 16.95
N TYR A 589 -5.57 -9.06 16.70
CA TYR A 589 -6.09 -9.64 15.46
C TYR A 589 -5.71 -8.79 14.23
N SER A 590 -5.54 -7.47 14.39
CA SER A 590 -5.04 -6.59 13.34
C SER A 590 -3.61 -6.95 12.93
N GLY A 591 -2.72 -7.16 13.90
CA GLY A 591 -1.36 -7.66 13.66
C GLY A 591 -1.35 -9.06 13.06
N LEU A 592 -2.19 -9.96 13.55
CA LEU A 592 -2.34 -11.32 13.02
C LEU A 592 -2.78 -11.30 11.56
N THR A 593 -3.73 -10.44 11.22
CA THR A 593 -4.20 -10.30 9.85
C THR A 593 -3.08 -9.74 8.96
N ALA A 594 -2.40 -8.69 9.40
CA ALA A 594 -1.28 -8.09 8.69
C ALA A 594 -0.12 -9.07 8.45
N ASN A 595 0.15 -9.98 9.39
CA ASN A 595 1.16 -11.03 9.26
C ASN A 595 0.58 -12.39 8.80
N ARG A 596 -0.43 -12.34 7.96
CA ARG A 596 -0.99 -13.49 7.23
C ARG A 596 -1.53 -14.65 8.07
N GLY A 597 -2.15 -14.33 9.19
CA GLY A 597 -2.76 -15.29 10.08
C GLY A 597 -1.84 -15.84 11.17
N GLU A 598 -0.61 -15.35 11.28
CA GLU A 598 0.36 -15.86 12.25
C GLU A 598 0.99 -14.74 13.10
N LEU A 599 1.11 -14.98 14.41
CA LEU A 599 1.87 -14.16 15.37
C LEU A 599 2.61 -15.09 16.35
N ASN A 600 3.66 -14.61 17.02
CA ASN A 600 4.30 -15.30 18.13
C ASN A 600 3.33 -15.44 19.32
N LEU A 601 2.49 -14.44 19.58
CA LEU A 601 1.38 -14.53 20.54
C LEU A 601 0.46 -15.73 20.29
N GLY A 602 0.24 -16.09 19.01
CA GLY A 602 -0.55 -17.26 18.63
C GLY A 602 0.05 -18.61 19.02
N LYS A 603 1.26 -18.63 19.61
CA LYS A 603 1.98 -19.85 20.02
C LYS A 603 1.88 -20.16 21.52
N PHE A 604 1.22 -19.31 22.30
CA PHE A 604 1.00 -19.56 23.73
C PHE A 604 -0.14 -20.57 23.92
N LEU A 605 0.06 -21.57 24.80
CA LEU A 605 -0.97 -22.56 25.14
C LEU A 605 -1.82 -22.13 26.35
N ASN A 606 -1.26 -21.28 27.22
CA ASN A 606 -1.94 -20.82 28.43
C ASN A 606 -2.36 -19.37 28.28
N ILE A 607 -3.68 -19.18 28.27
CA ILE A 607 -4.33 -17.89 28.04
C ILE A 607 -5.40 -17.69 29.13
N GLY A 608 -5.40 -16.50 29.71
CA GLY A 608 -6.45 -16.01 30.60
C GLY A 608 -6.87 -14.59 30.22
N PHE A 609 -7.72 -13.99 31.03
CA PHE A 609 -8.18 -12.60 30.87
C PHE A 609 -8.06 -11.82 32.18
N SER A 610 -7.64 -10.58 32.06
CA SER A 610 -7.48 -9.65 33.18
C SER A 610 -8.55 -8.56 33.16
N LYS A 611 -9.16 -8.32 34.33
CA LYS A 611 -10.05 -7.18 34.58
C LYS A 611 -9.22 -5.94 34.93
N THR A 612 -9.45 -4.86 34.17
CA THR A 612 -8.54 -3.71 34.11
C THR A 612 -9.01 -2.50 34.91
N ALA A 613 -10.29 -2.42 35.30
CA ALA A 613 -10.87 -1.29 36.04
C ALA A 613 -9.99 -0.84 37.22
N SER A 614 -9.87 0.48 37.41
CA SER A 614 -9.12 1.05 38.52
C SER A 614 -9.96 1.07 39.80
N SER A 615 -9.41 1.59 40.89
CA SER A 615 -10.17 1.67 42.16
C SER A 615 -11.28 2.73 42.15
N ASP A 616 -11.21 3.71 41.24
CA ASP A 616 -12.13 4.83 41.19
C ASP A 616 -12.87 4.97 39.84
N ASN A 617 -12.52 4.18 38.82
CA ASN A 617 -13.16 4.25 37.51
C ASN A 617 -13.37 2.88 36.86
N TYR A 618 -14.43 2.78 36.05
CA TYR A 618 -14.72 1.60 35.23
C TYR A 618 -13.68 1.39 34.12
N ILE A 619 -13.15 2.48 33.57
CA ILE A 619 -12.08 2.51 32.56
C ILE A 619 -10.81 3.01 33.25
N THR A 620 -9.77 2.18 33.28
CA THR A 620 -8.47 2.54 33.86
C THR A 620 -7.66 3.40 32.91
N ASP A 621 -6.64 4.08 33.42
CA ASP A 621 -5.50 4.53 32.63
C ASP A 621 -4.27 3.62 32.85
N SER A 622 -3.20 3.84 32.06
CA SER A 622 -1.95 3.07 32.15
C SER A 622 -1.31 3.15 33.54
N ALA A 623 -1.44 4.28 34.25
CA ALA A 623 -0.89 4.46 35.59
C ALA A 623 -1.50 3.50 36.61
N ALA A 624 -2.83 3.47 36.70
CA ALA A 624 -3.50 2.55 37.59
C ALA A 624 -3.40 1.09 37.13
N GLY A 625 -3.43 0.84 35.81
CA GLY A 625 -3.29 -0.48 35.21
C GLY A 625 -1.93 -1.11 35.53
N ALA A 626 -0.85 -0.39 35.26
CA ALA A 626 0.51 -0.85 35.52
C ALA A 626 0.83 -0.92 37.03
N THR A 627 0.30 0.00 37.85
CA THR A 627 0.44 -0.07 39.31
C THR A 627 -0.12 -1.37 39.89
N ALA A 628 -1.22 -1.89 39.32
CA ALA A 628 -1.77 -3.18 39.73
C ALA A 628 -0.80 -4.34 39.46
N PHE A 629 -0.10 -4.34 38.33
CA PHE A 629 0.92 -5.34 38.01
C PHE A 629 2.18 -5.18 38.88
N ALA A 630 2.59 -3.95 39.12
CA ALA A 630 3.82 -3.63 39.82
C ALA A 630 3.71 -3.81 41.35
N THR A 631 2.52 -3.62 41.93
CA THR A 631 2.35 -3.59 43.40
C THR A 631 1.36 -4.62 43.94
N GLY A 632 0.44 -5.13 43.09
CA GLY A 632 -0.66 -5.98 43.54
C GLY A 632 -1.81 -5.23 44.20
N HIS A 633 -1.83 -3.90 44.10
CA HIS A 633 -2.91 -3.04 44.58
C HIS A 633 -3.57 -2.30 43.43
N LYS A 634 -4.91 -2.21 43.46
CA LYS A 634 -5.62 -1.22 42.65
C LYS A 634 -5.30 0.18 43.20
N THR A 635 -5.33 1.17 42.31
CA THR A 635 -5.17 2.57 42.68
C THR A 635 -6.09 3.45 41.83
N ARG A 636 -6.05 4.76 42.07
CA ARG A 636 -6.83 5.75 41.32
C ARG A 636 -6.21 5.98 39.95
N ASN A 637 -7.02 6.33 38.95
CA ASN A 637 -6.44 6.74 37.66
C ASN A 637 -5.40 7.84 37.87
N ARG A 638 -4.37 7.84 37.03
CA ARG A 638 -3.20 8.73 37.08
C ARG A 638 -2.20 8.46 38.20
N ALA A 639 -2.53 7.62 39.19
CA ALA A 639 -1.62 7.35 40.31
C ALA A 639 -0.59 6.26 39.98
N ILE A 640 0.66 6.47 40.37
CA ILE A 640 1.83 5.64 40.06
C ILE A 640 2.40 5.03 41.34
N GLY A 641 2.36 3.72 41.49
CA GLY A 641 3.04 3.00 42.60
C GLY A 641 2.52 3.34 44.00
N VAL A 642 1.31 3.90 44.11
CA VAL A 642 0.64 4.23 45.38
C VAL A 642 -0.70 3.50 45.47
N ASP A 643 -1.21 3.26 46.67
CA ASP A 643 -2.55 2.67 46.86
C ASP A 643 -3.68 3.69 46.58
N SER A 644 -4.94 3.27 46.71
CA SER A 644 -6.12 4.14 46.54
C SER A 644 -6.21 5.32 47.52
N ASN A 645 -5.38 5.35 48.57
CA ASN A 645 -5.24 6.48 49.50
C ASN A 645 -3.99 7.33 49.19
N LEU A 646 -3.34 7.07 48.05
CA LEU A 646 -2.12 7.73 47.57
C LEU A 646 -0.90 7.49 48.48
N VAL A 647 -0.90 6.39 49.23
CA VAL A 647 0.24 5.97 50.05
C VAL A 647 1.18 5.10 49.21
N PRO A 648 2.50 5.38 49.18
CA PRO A 648 3.48 4.56 48.46
C PRO A 648 3.43 3.08 48.85
N VAL A 649 3.39 2.21 47.84
CA VAL A 649 3.38 0.74 48.01
C VAL A 649 4.65 0.15 47.39
N PRO A 650 5.36 -0.77 48.08
CA PRO A 650 6.55 -1.40 47.51
C PRO A 650 6.30 -2.09 46.17
N SER A 651 7.14 -1.78 45.18
CA SER A 651 7.11 -2.41 43.86
C SER A 651 7.56 -3.88 43.94
N ILE A 652 7.20 -4.67 42.91
CA ILE A 652 7.70 -6.02 42.69
C ILE A 652 9.22 -6.04 42.52
N ILE A 653 9.84 -4.93 42.06
CA ILE A 653 11.28 -4.80 41.90
C ILE A 653 12.01 -4.94 43.24
N ARG A 654 11.46 -4.42 44.34
CA ARG A 654 12.04 -4.64 45.68
C ARG A 654 12.04 -6.12 46.08
N GLN A 655 11.00 -6.86 45.71
CA GLN A 655 10.91 -8.29 45.98
C GLN A 655 11.90 -9.09 45.12
N VAL A 656 12.01 -8.74 43.84
CA VAL A 656 13.04 -9.30 42.94
C VAL A 656 14.44 -9.07 43.52
N LYS A 657 14.72 -7.85 43.98
CA LYS A 657 16.02 -7.53 44.59
C LYS A 657 16.31 -8.38 45.82
N ALA A 658 15.32 -8.61 46.68
CA ALA A 658 15.46 -9.43 47.88
C ALA A 658 15.85 -10.90 47.58
N THR A 659 15.57 -11.42 46.38
CA THR A 659 15.97 -12.76 45.96
C THR A 659 17.37 -12.82 45.32
N GLY A 660 18.07 -11.68 45.23
CA GLY A 660 19.35 -11.56 44.51
C GLY A 660 19.22 -11.58 42.98
N ARG A 661 18.00 -11.49 42.43
CA ARG A 661 17.76 -11.38 41.00
C ARG A 661 18.09 -9.95 40.53
N LYS A 662 18.51 -9.82 39.28
CA LYS A 662 18.70 -8.53 38.61
C LYS A 662 17.38 -8.03 38.03
N SER A 663 17.25 -6.74 37.79
CA SER A 663 16.02 -6.17 37.21
C SER A 663 16.28 -5.20 36.06
N ALA A 664 15.40 -5.23 35.06
CA ALA A 664 15.42 -4.33 33.91
C ALA A 664 14.03 -3.84 33.55
N LEU A 665 13.94 -2.57 33.14
CA LEU A 665 12.73 -1.94 32.60
C LEU A 665 13.05 -1.36 31.21
N ILE A 666 12.29 -1.74 30.20
CA ILE A 666 12.46 -1.32 28.80
C ILE A 666 11.13 -0.78 28.30
N SER A 667 11.12 0.38 27.64
CA SER A 667 9.92 0.92 27.00
C SER A 667 10.25 1.46 25.61
N ALA A 668 9.41 1.14 24.62
CA ALA A 668 9.39 1.83 23.33
C ALA A 668 8.69 3.21 23.40
N GLY A 669 8.71 3.85 24.57
CA GLY A 669 8.19 5.18 24.86
C GLY A 669 9.08 5.90 25.88
N ASP A 670 8.55 6.98 26.47
CA ASP A 670 9.24 7.70 27.55
C ASP A 670 9.27 6.85 28.83
N ILE A 671 10.43 6.70 29.45
CA ILE A 671 10.56 5.87 30.67
C ILE A 671 9.90 6.49 31.91
N THR A 672 9.59 7.78 31.85
CA THR A 672 8.83 8.51 32.88
C THR A 672 7.32 8.45 32.64
N ASP A 673 6.88 7.90 31.51
CA ASP A 673 5.46 7.58 31.31
C ASP A 673 5.02 6.44 32.23
N ALA A 674 3.71 6.29 32.36
CA ALA A 674 3.08 5.60 33.47
C ALA A 674 3.45 4.12 33.59
N THR A 675 3.47 3.37 32.50
CA THR A 675 3.68 1.92 32.49
C THR A 675 5.05 1.54 33.06
N PRO A 676 6.18 2.10 32.58
CA PRO A 676 7.49 1.85 33.20
C PRO A 676 7.60 2.50 34.58
N ALA A 677 7.07 3.72 34.76
CA ALA A 677 7.13 4.44 36.04
C ALA A 677 6.48 3.67 37.19
N ALA A 678 5.38 2.94 36.96
CA ALA A 678 4.70 2.14 37.98
C ALA A 678 5.60 1.09 38.65
N PHE A 679 6.67 0.64 37.97
CA PHE A 679 7.62 -0.32 38.51
C PHE A 679 8.74 0.30 39.35
N TYR A 680 8.93 1.63 39.30
CA TYR A 680 10.03 2.26 40.04
C TYR A 680 9.71 3.56 40.81
N ALA A 681 8.61 4.23 40.53
CA ALA A 681 8.23 5.52 41.11
C ALA A 681 6.99 5.42 42.00
N HIS A 682 6.79 6.43 42.85
CA HIS A 682 5.67 6.51 43.77
C HIS A 682 5.10 7.94 43.78
N ARG A 683 4.09 8.20 42.93
CA ARG A 683 3.50 9.52 42.73
C ARG A 683 1.98 9.47 42.71
N PRO A 684 1.29 10.48 43.27
CA PRO A 684 -0.15 10.60 43.15
C PRO A 684 -0.60 10.94 41.71
N GLU A 685 0.32 11.38 40.85
CA GLU A 685 0.01 11.95 39.55
C GLU A 685 1.10 11.62 38.51
N ARG A 686 0.70 10.95 37.41
CA ARG A 686 1.58 10.51 36.32
C ARG A 686 2.23 11.66 35.56
N SER A 687 1.65 12.86 35.57
CA SER A 687 2.27 14.02 34.91
C SER A 687 3.48 14.60 35.67
N GLN A 688 3.83 14.06 36.85
CA GLN A 688 5.00 14.49 37.65
C GLN A 688 6.31 13.86 37.13
N MET A 689 6.58 13.99 35.82
CA MET A 689 7.66 13.26 35.13
C MET A 689 9.07 13.54 35.68
N ASP A 690 9.35 14.78 36.11
CA ASP A 690 10.61 15.15 36.75
C ASP A 690 10.77 14.44 38.11
N GLU A 691 9.71 14.44 38.92
CA GLU A 691 9.72 13.78 40.22
C GLU A 691 9.72 12.26 40.11
N ILE A 692 9.11 11.70 39.05
CA ILE A 692 9.20 10.29 38.66
C ILE A 692 10.66 9.94 38.34
N ALA A 693 11.33 10.71 37.46
CA ALA A 693 12.75 10.50 37.15
C ALA A 693 13.61 10.50 38.42
N THR A 694 13.31 11.37 39.37
CA THR A 694 14.04 11.45 40.66
C THR A 694 13.83 10.21 41.54
N ASP A 695 12.65 9.59 41.50
CA ASP A 695 12.36 8.39 42.30
C ASP A 695 13.16 7.16 41.87
N PHE A 696 13.64 7.12 40.62
CA PHE A 696 14.55 6.06 40.15
C PHE A 696 15.80 5.92 41.04
N LEU A 697 16.28 7.02 41.65
CA LEU A 697 17.41 6.99 42.59
C LEU A 697 17.12 6.17 43.85
N LYS A 698 15.87 5.90 44.19
CA LYS A 698 15.49 5.19 45.41
C LYS A 698 15.22 3.71 45.16
N GLU A 699 15.27 3.27 43.91
CA GLU A 699 14.73 1.98 43.51
C GLU A 699 15.77 1.06 42.87
N PRO A 700 15.78 -0.25 43.20
CA PRO A 700 16.92 -1.10 42.92
C PRO A 700 16.88 -1.72 41.52
N VAL A 701 16.60 -0.88 40.51
CA VAL A 701 16.60 -1.26 39.09
C VAL A 701 18.04 -1.28 38.55
N ASP A 702 18.45 -2.36 37.89
CA ASP A 702 19.81 -2.47 37.35
C ASP A 702 19.93 -1.92 35.92
N VAL A 703 18.87 -2.02 35.11
CA VAL A 703 18.85 -1.53 33.71
C VAL A 703 17.57 -0.75 33.42
N LEU A 704 17.71 0.41 32.79
CA LEU A 704 16.60 1.26 32.36
C LEU A 704 16.80 1.69 30.90
N ILE A 705 15.86 1.39 29.99
CA ILE A 705 15.98 1.73 28.56
C ILE A 705 14.67 2.31 28.03
N GLY A 706 14.69 3.52 27.47
CA GLY A 706 13.54 4.19 26.88
C GLY A 706 13.89 5.57 26.32
N GLY A 707 12.94 6.50 26.29
CA GLY A 707 13.17 7.95 26.14
C GLY A 707 13.15 8.69 27.48
N GLY A 708 13.00 10.00 27.45
CA GLY A 708 12.81 10.86 28.64
C GLY A 708 14.10 11.47 29.20
N TYR A 709 15.17 11.59 28.40
CA TYR A 709 16.46 12.12 28.89
C TYR A 709 16.33 13.53 29.49
N GLY A 710 15.46 14.36 28.90
CA GLY A 710 15.21 15.72 29.37
C GLY A 710 14.83 15.80 30.85
N HIS A 711 13.99 14.88 31.34
CA HIS A 711 13.59 14.81 32.75
C HIS A 711 14.78 14.47 33.66
N PHE A 712 15.57 13.47 33.29
CA PHE A 712 16.75 13.04 34.06
C PHE A 712 17.87 14.07 34.10
N ALA A 713 18.06 14.81 33.00
CA ALA A 713 19.01 15.91 32.93
C ALA A 713 18.56 17.09 33.79
N LYS A 714 17.28 17.50 33.66
CA LYS A 714 16.70 18.64 34.39
C LYS A 714 16.79 18.48 35.90
N THR A 715 16.55 17.27 36.41
CA THR A 715 16.57 16.97 37.86
C THR A 715 17.94 16.61 38.40
N LYS A 716 18.98 16.56 37.53
CA LYS A 716 20.31 16.02 37.85
C LYS A 716 20.30 14.56 38.31
N THR A 717 19.25 13.82 37.95
CA THR A 717 19.19 12.37 38.19
C THR A 717 20.30 11.67 37.40
N ALA A 718 20.56 12.06 36.15
CA ALA A 718 21.62 11.48 35.32
C ALA A 718 23.01 11.57 35.99
N ASP A 719 23.38 12.77 36.48
CA ASP A 719 24.63 13.00 37.20
C ASP A 719 24.73 12.15 38.47
N SER A 720 23.62 12.07 39.22
CA SER A 720 23.52 11.28 40.45
C SER A 720 23.67 9.78 40.19
N LEU A 721 23.17 9.28 39.06
CA LEU A 721 23.32 7.88 38.64
C LEU A 721 24.76 7.57 38.22
N ILE A 722 25.40 8.47 37.47
CA ILE A 722 26.83 8.35 37.12
C ILE A 722 27.69 8.29 38.38
N ALA A 723 27.43 9.16 39.36
CA ALA A 723 28.13 9.14 40.65
C ALA A 723 27.92 7.83 41.44
N ARG A 724 26.83 7.10 41.17
CA ARG A 724 26.51 5.79 41.76
C ARG A 724 26.98 4.61 40.91
N GLY A 725 27.74 4.86 39.84
CA GLY A 725 28.36 3.85 39.00
C GLY A 725 27.49 3.34 37.86
N PHE A 726 26.35 3.97 37.57
CA PHE A 726 25.61 3.69 36.34
C PHE A 726 26.34 4.30 35.15
N ARG A 727 26.35 3.58 34.03
CA ARG A 727 26.58 4.23 32.73
C ARG A 727 25.23 4.77 32.23
N VAL A 728 25.14 6.09 32.05
CA VAL A 728 23.97 6.78 31.50
C VAL A 728 24.31 7.27 30.09
N SER A 729 23.42 7.04 29.12
CA SER A 729 23.57 7.49 27.73
C SER A 729 22.24 7.93 27.15
N ASP A 730 22.28 8.83 26.18
CA ASP A 730 21.17 9.26 25.34
C ASP A 730 21.40 8.90 23.85
N ASN A 731 22.37 8.04 23.59
CA ASN A 731 22.77 7.65 22.24
C ASN A 731 22.57 6.14 22.05
N TRP A 732 21.61 5.77 21.21
CA TRP A 732 21.29 4.38 20.86
C TRP A 732 22.51 3.48 20.58
N ASN A 733 23.56 4.02 19.95
CA ASN A 733 24.75 3.24 19.60
C ASN A 733 25.49 2.68 20.84
N ASP A 734 25.33 3.30 22.01
CA ASP A 734 25.96 2.84 23.25
C ASP A 734 25.37 1.55 23.79
N LEU A 735 24.17 1.15 23.33
CA LEU A 735 23.53 -0.11 23.70
C LEU A 735 24.43 -1.31 23.38
N ALA A 736 25.19 -1.25 22.28
CA ALA A 736 26.02 -2.37 21.83
C ALA A 736 27.04 -2.83 22.88
N GLY A 737 27.53 -1.91 23.72
CA GLY A 737 28.50 -2.14 24.78
C GLY A 737 27.94 -2.06 26.20
N MET A 738 26.62 -2.18 26.37
CA MET A 738 25.98 -2.04 27.69
C MET A 738 26.44 -3.12 28.68
N LYS A 739 26.58 -2.72 29.95
CA LYS A 739 26.76 -3.62 31.11
C LYS A 739 26.00 -3.03 32.29
N ALA A 740 25.21 -3.84 32.98
CA ALA A 740 24.52 -3.40 34.19
C ALA A 740 25.53 -2.98 35.30
N PRO A 741 25.29 -1.87 36.03
CA PRO A 741 24.12 -1.01 35.94
C PRO A 741 24.16 0.00 34.77
N PHE A 742 23.04 0.15 34.04
CA PHE A 742 22.99 0.89 32.76
C PHE A 742 21.66 1.63 32.55
N VAL A 743 21.71 2.85 32.03
CA VAL A 743 20.55 3.67 31.66
C VAL A 743 20.73 4.22 30.24
N LEU A 744 19.77 3.97 29.35
CA LEU A 744 19.72 4.54 28.00
C LEU A 744 18.40 5.29 27.80
N LEU A 745 18.48 6.58 27.48
CA LEU A 745 17.34 7.48 27.31
C LEU A 745 17.44 8.18 25.94
N ASP A 746 16.98 7.56 24.86
CA ASP A 746 17.12 8.09 23.50
C ASP A 746 15.75 8.40 22.86
N ASP A 747 15.34 9.67 22.95
CA ASP A 747 14.08 10.19 22.42
C ASP A 747 13.92 9.99 20.90
N LYS A 748 15.03 9.83 20.16
CA LYS A 748 14.99 9.65 18.69
C LYS A 748 14.62 8.22 18.30
N HIS A 749 14.84 7.26 19.20
CA HIS A 749 14.59 5.84 18.96
C HIS A 749 13.38 5.29 19.74
N VAL A 750 12.59 6.16 20.38
CA VAL A 750 11.26 5.82 20.92
C VAL A 750 10.13 6.54 20.16
N VAL A 751 10.31 6.76 18.86
CA VAL A 751 9.26 7.22 17.94
C VAL A 751 8.44 6.05 17.39
N SER A 752 7.38 6.32 16.63
CA SER A 752 6.58 5.24 16.04
C SER A 752 7.36 4.46 14.98
N MET A 753 6.95 3.22 14.73
CA MET A 753 7.47 2.40 13.64
C MET A 753 7.33 3.10 12.29
N GLN A 754 6.25 3.85 12.08
CA GLN A 754 6.04 4.65 10.87
C GLN A 754 7.01 5.83 10.73
N LYS A 755 7.56 6.31 11.85
CA LYS A 755 8.61 7.35 11.89
C LYS A 755 10.02 6.75 11.87
N GLY A 756 10.14 5.43 11.68
CA GLY A 756 11.43 4.78 11.43
C GLY A 756 12.19 4.37 12.69
N ARG A 757 11.49 4.00 13.79
CA ARG A 757 12.10 3.51 15.04
C ARG A 757 13.15 2.39 14.85
N GLY A 758 12.98 1.55 13.84
CA GLY A 758 13.85 0.40 13.60
C GLY A 758 13.66 -0.70 14.65
N ASP A 759 14.72 -1.45 14.95
CA ASP A 759 14.68 -2.63 15.83
C ASP A 759 14.86 -2.31 17.33
N PHE A 760 14.58 -1.07 17.76
CA PHE A 760 14.85 -0.57 19.12
C PHE A 760 14.42 -1.54 20.23
N LEU A 761 13.18 -2.00 20.18
CA LEU A 761 12.60 -2.81 21.26
C LEU A 761 13.25 -4.20 21.34
N LYS A 762 13.44 -4.84 20.18
CA LYS A 762 14.11 -6.15 20.05
C LYS A 762 15.57 -6.09 20.49
N ASP A 763 16.31 -5.10 20.01
CA ASP A 763 17.74 -4.96 20.31
C ASP A 763 17.98 -4.62 21.79
N SER A 764 17.15 -3.74 22.36
CA SER A 764 17.18 -3.42 23.79
C SER A 764 16.95 -4.66 24.66
N PHE A 765 15.97 -5.49 24.29
CA PHE A 765 15.70 -6.76 24.97
C PHE A 765 16.89 -7.71 24.87
N GLN A 766 17.41 -7.98 23.66
CA GLN A 766 18.51 -8.91 23.46
C GLN A 766 19.79 -8.48 24.18
N LYS A 767 20.11 -7.19 24.16
CA LYS A 767 21.31 -6.65 24.83
C LYS A 767 21.18 -6.67 26.35
N THR A 768 20.00 -6.34 26.87
CA THR A 768 19.71 -6.49 28.30
C THR A 768 19.81 -7.95 28.73
N LEU A 769 19.23 -8.87 27.95
CA LEU A 769 19.32 -10.30 28.20
C LEU A 769 20.77 -10.79 28.26
N GLN A 770 21.60 -10.39 27.28
CA GLN A 770 23.03 -10.71 27.26
C GLN A 770 23.76 -10.21 28.53
N SER A 771 23.40 -9.01 29.03
CA SER A 771 24.00 -8.44 30.23
C SER A 771 23.55 -9.13 31.53
N LEU A 772 22.32 -9.67 31.60
CA LEU A 772 21.74 -10.17 32.86
C LEU A 772 21.75 -11.70 32.99
N GLN A 773 21.79 -12.45 31.89
CA GLN A 773 21.65 -13.91 31.89
C GLN A 773 22.75 -14.66 32.67
N SER A 774 23.92 -14.04 32.86
CA SER A 774 25.03 -14.61 33.63
C SER A 774 24.78 -14.62 35.14
N ASN A 775 23.78 -13.88 35.65
CA ASN A 775 23.45 -13.90 37.07
C ASN A 775 22.93 -15.30 37.49
N PRO A 776 23.59 -16.01 38.43
CA PRO A 776 23.15 -17.34 38.85
C PRO A 776 21.78 -17.33 39.53
N LYS A 777 21.37 -16.19 40.12
CA LYS A 777 20.03 -16.03 40.72
C LYS A 777 18.93 -15.72 39.70
N GLY A 778 19.29 -15.31 38.47
CA GLY A 778 18.36 -14.93 37.40
C GLY A 778 18.00 -13.45 37.39
N PHE A 779 16.92 -13.11 36.70
CA PHE A 779 16.46 -11.73 36.54
C PHE A 779 14.94 -11.59 36.41
N PHE A 780 14.46 -10.37 36.61
CA PHE A 780 13.12 -9.90 36.20
C PHE A 780 13.29 -8.84 35.12
N MET A 781 12.55 -8.94 34.03
CA MET A 781 12.55 -7.94 32.97
C MET A 781 11.11 -7.54 32.64
N MET A 782 10.81 -6.25 32.70
CA MET A 782 9.61 -5.70 32.10
C MET A 782 9.99 -5.00 30.79
N ALA A 783 9.31 -5.31 29.69
CA ALA A 783 9.49 -4.63 28.43
C ALA A 783 8.14 -4.25 27.80
N GLU A 784 8.06 -3.03 27.27
CA GLU A 784 6.79 -2.43 26.86
C GLU A 784 6.80 -2.00 25.38
N GLY A 785 5.76 -2.40 24.64
CA GLY A 785 5.38 -1.81 23.36
C GLY A 785 4.37 -0.68 23.58
N ALA A 786 4.86 0.50 23.97
CA ALA A 786 4.03 1.62 24.42
C ALA A 786 3.10 2.20 23.34
N GLN A 787 3.52 2.19 22.08
CA GLN A 787 2.84 2.98 21.04
C GLN A 787 1.68 2.27 20.35
N VAL A 788 1.36 1.02 20.75
CA VAL A 788 0.10 0.36 20.35
C VAL A 788 -1.08 1.21 20.85
N ASP A 789 -1.00 1.68 22.09
CA ASP A 789 -1.93 2.62 22.72
C ASP A 789 -2.02 3.95 21.98
N TYR A 790 -0.87 4.56 21.65
CA TYR A 790 -0.81 5.84 20.96
C TYR A 790 -1.51 5.78 19.59
N GLY A 791 -1.30 4.68 18.85
CA GLY A 791 -2.02 4.43 17.61
C GLY A 791 -3.53 4.25 17.81
N GLY A 792 -3.94 3.68 18.94
CA GLY A 792 -5.33 3.57 19.36
C GLY A 792 -5.96 4.92 19.66
N HIS A 793 -5.30 5.79 20.43
CA HIS A 793 -5.76 7.15 20.72
C HIS A 793 -5.90 8.02 19.47
N GLU A 794 -4.94 7.93 18.54
CA GLU A 794 -4.98 8.67 17.28
C GLU A 794 -6.00 8.10 16.28
N ASN A 795 -6.58 6.93 16.56
CA ASN A 795 -7.50 6.20 15.68
C ASN A 795 -6.86 5.90 14.30
N ILE A 796 -5.62 5.39 14.31
CA ILE A 796 -4.86 5.08 13.10
C ILE A 796 -4.49 3.58 13.08
N VAL A 797 -5.22 2.80 12.27
CA VAL A 797 -5.00 1.36 12.07
C VAL A 797 -3.56 1.06 11.62
N PRO A 798 -2.97 1.75 10.62
CA PRO A 798 -1.57 1.58 10.30
C PRO A 798 -0.63 1.71 11.50
N TYR A 799 -0.93 2.60 12.44
CA TYR A 799 -0.06 2.87 13.59
C TYR A 799 -0.14 1.69 14.55
N VAL A 800 -1.36 1.33 14.98
CA VAL A 800 -1.65 0.16 15.80
C VAL A 800 -1.01 -1.11 15.23
N VAL A 801 -1.22 -1.38 13.93
CA VAL A 801 -0.74 -2.62 13.30
C VAL A 801 0.79 -2.67 13.31
N THR A 802 1.47 -1.59 12.91
CA THR A 802 2.95 -1.61 12.84
C THR A 802 3.59 -1.77 14.22
N GLU A 803 3.01 -1.17 15.26
CA GLU A 803 3.45 -1.31 16.65
C GLU A 803 3.17 -2.72 17.19
N MET A 804 2.00 -3.29 16.87
CA MET A 804 1.65 -4.66 17.23
C MET A 804 2.63 -5.68 16.62
N LEU A 805 3.01 -5.50 15.35
CA LEU A 805 3.98 -6.37 14.69
C LEU A 805 5.38 -6.25 15.28
N ASP A 806 5.80 -5.05 15.70
CA ASP A 806 7.09 -4.85 16.38
C ASP A 806 7.10 -5.52 17.76
N PHE A 807 6.04 -5.31 18.55
CA PHE A 807 5.88 -5.94 19.86
C PHE A 807 5.84 -7.47 19.76
N ASP A 808 5.13 -8.03 18.77
CA ASP A 808 5.10 -9.49 18.60
C ASP A 808 6.45 -10.10 18.22
N LYS A 809 7.33 -9.37 17.52
CA LYS A 809 8.71 -9.83 17.28
C LYS A 809 9.50 -9.94 18.60
N LEU A 810 9.32 -8.99 19.52
CA LEU A 810 9.87 -9.07 20.88
C LEU A 810 9.34 -10.31 21.62
N VAL A 811 8.03 -10.60 21.52
CA VAL A 811 7.43 -11.82 22.10
C VAL A 811 8.12 -13.08 21.59
N GLY A 812 8.43 -13.14 20.28
CA GLY A 812 9.17 -14.26 19.69
C GLY A 812 10.57 -14.45 20.30
N GLU A 813 11.28 -13.37 20.60
CA GLU A 813 12.60 -13.42 21.25
C GLU A 813 12.52 -13.86 22.71
N ALA A 814 11.47 -13.45 23.44
CA ALA A 814 11.23 -13.93 24.80
C ALA A 814 10.93 -15.44 24.84
N LEU A 815 10.08 -15.93 23.94
CA LEU A 815 9.80 -17.37 23.80
C LEU A 815 11.07 -18.17 23.48
N ARG A 816 11.90 -17.66 22.56
CA ARG A 816 13.19 -18.27 22.20
C ARG A 816 14.12 -18.42 23.40
N PHE A 817 14.22 -17.37 24.22
CA PHE A 817 15.04 -17.44 25.41
C PHE A 817 14.46 -18.39 26.45
N ALA A 818 13.14 -18.40 26.65
CA ALA A 818 12.52 -19.31 27.59
C ALA A 818 12.77 -20.78 27.23
N ASP A 819 12.70 -21.13 25.95
CA ASP A 819 13.00 -22.46 25.46
C ASP A 819 14.46 -22.88 25.61
N SER A 820 15.40 -21.94 25.59
CA SER A 820 16.81 -22.28 25.69
C SER A 820 17.15 -22.90 27.06
N ASN A 821 16.49 -22.44 28.13
CA ASN A 821 16.78 -22.85 29.50
C ASN A 821 15.67 -23.65 30.20
N GLY A 822 14.39 -23.42 29.87
CA GLY A 822 13.25 -24.05 30.57
C GLY A 822 13.04 -23.58 32.02
N GLU A 823 13.78 -22.57 32.49
CA GLU A 823 13.65 -21.96 33.82
C GLU A 823 13.16 -20.50 33.73
N THR A 824 12.48 -20.12 32.64
CA THR A 824 12.00 -18.75 32.41
C THR A 824 10.50 -18.71 32.22
N LEU A 825 9.82 -17.94 33.06
CA LEU A 825 8.40 -17.63 32.92
C LEU A 825 8.25 -16.36 32.08
N VAL A 826 7.58 -16.47 30.92
CA VAL A 826 7.21 -15.32 30.08
C VAL A 826 5.73 -15.05 30.25
N ILE A 827 5.37 -13.80 30.52
CA ILE A 827 4.00 -13.30 30.65
C ILE A 827 3.84 -12.17 29.65
N VAL A 828 2.79 -12.20 28.84
CA VAL A 828 2.45 -11.12 27.90
C VAL A 828 1.02 -10.66 28.18
N THR A 829 0.81 -9.36 28.34
CA THR A 829 -0.53 -8.79 28.57
C THR A 829 -0.59 -7.33 28.13
N ALA A 830 -1.70 -6.68 28.43
CA ALA A 830 -1.91 -5.25 28.30
C ALA A 830 -2.40 -4.70 29.65
N ASP A 831 -2.29 -3.39 29.84
CA ASP A 831 -2.89 -2.65 30.95
C ASP A 831 -4.37 -2.33 30.73
N HIS A 832 -4.77 -2.02 29.48
CA HIS A 832 -6.14 -1.82 29.01
C HIS A 832 -6.28 -2.06 27.49
N GLU A 833 -7.48 -1.85 26.94
CA GLU A 833 -7.71 -1.74 25.49
C GLU A 833 -7.89 -0.27 25.11
N THR A 834 -7.44 0.12 23.91
CA THR A 834 -7.49 1.52 23.46
C THR A 834 -8.16 1.71 22.11
N GLY A 835 -9.06 2.70 22.05
CA GLY A 835 -9.76 3.16 20.86
C GLY A 835 -11.07 2.41 20.55
N GLY A 836 -11.34 1.29 21.25
CA GLY A 836 -12.46 0.42 20.96
C GLY A 836 -12.45 -0.04 19.50
N LEU A 837 -11.30 -0.54 19.06
CA LEU A 837 -11.04 -0.93 17.68
C LEU A 837 -11.94 -2.10 17.27
N THR A 838 -12.62 -1.96 16.14
CA THR A 838 -13.38 -3.01 15.47
C THR A 838 -12.81 -3.24 14.09
N LEU A 839 -12.58 -4.49 13.71
CA LEU A 839 -12.11 -4.85 12.38
C LEU A 839 -13.30 -5.08 11.46
N LEU A 840 -13.43 -4.20 10.47
CA LEU A 840 -14.57 -4.18 9.57
C LEU A 840 -14.35 -5.06 8.32
N ASP A 841 -13.10 -5.29 7.92
CA ASP A 841 -12.71 -6.18 6.80
C ASP A 841 -11.22 -6.53 6.92
N GLY A 842 -10.76 -7.50 6.12
CA GLY A 842 -9.36 -7.88 6.08
C GLY A 842 -9.08 -9.05 5.15
N ASN A 843 -7.81 -9.29 4.85
CA ASN A 843 -7.38 -10.40 4.02
C ASN A 843 -6.10 -11.03 4.58
N LEU A 844 -6.26 -12.20 5.19
CA LEU A 844 -5.15 -13.00 5.74
C LEU A 844 -4.11 -13.40 4.68
N LYS A 845 -4.43 -13.46 3.39
CA LYS A 845 -3.43 -13.82 2.38
C LYS A 845 -2.55 -12.63 2.01
N THR A 846 -3.13 -11.44 1.92
CA THR A 846 -2.41 -10.24 1.49
C THR A 846 -1.86 -9.43 2.65
N GLY A 847 -2.37 -9.61 3.88
CA GLY A 847 -2.04 -8.73 5.00
C GLY A 847 -2.80 -7.40 4.99
N TYR A 848 -3.99 -7.37 4.37
CA TYR A 848 -4.86 -6.20 4.38
C TYR A 848 -5.72 -6.17 5.64
N VAL A 849 -5.80 -5.01 6.28
CA VAL A 849 -6.56 -4.76 7.50
C VAL A 849 -7.40 -3.52 7.29
N ASP A 850 -8.66 -3.57 7.72
CA ASP A 850 -9.57 -2.43 7.73
C ASP A 850 -10.27 -2.35 9.08
N GLY A 851 -10.07 -1.25 9.81
CA GLY A 851 -10.58 -1.04 11.15
C GLY A 851 -11.35 0.26 11.33
N GLN A 852 -12.14 0.31 12.38
CA GLN A 852 -12.89 1.48 12.83
C GLN A 852 -12.80 1.58 14.34
N PHE A 853 -12.66 2.81 14.82
CA PHE A 853 -12.57 3.12 16.24
C PHE A 853 -13.90 3.71 16.73
N SER A 854 -14.23 3.44 18.00
CA SER A 854 -15.44 3.94 18.64
C SER A 854 -15.18 5.13 19.57
N THR A 855 -13.94 5.31 19.99
CA THR A 855 -13.49 6.40 20.87
C THR A 855 -12.02 6.72 20.57
N GLY A 856 -11.52 7.88 21.00
CA GLY A 856 -10.08 8.18 21.05
C GLY A 856 -9.51 8.00 22.45
N ASP A 857 -10.12 7.13 23.27
CA ASP A 857 -9.79 6.88 24.68
C ASP A 857 -9.76 5.36 24.93
N HIS A 858 -9.46 4.94 26.16
CA HIS A 858 -9.46 3.53 26.54
C HIS A 858 -10.88 2.94 26.63
N THR A 859 -10.98 1.61 26.66
CA THR A 859 -12.23 0.90 26.99
C THR A 859 -12.06 -0.03 28.18
N GLY A 860 -13.19 -0.36 28.83
CA GLY A 860 -13.24 -1.28 29.98
C GLY A 860 -13.24 -2.77 29.60
N ILE A 861 -12.82 -3.11 28.38
CA ILE A 861 -12.80 -4.50 27.90
C ILE A 861 -11.66 -5.24 28.62
N MET A 862 -11.92 -6.49 29.03
CA MET A 862 -10.88 -7.35 29.61
C MET A 862 -9.79 -7.64 28.57
N VAL A 863 -8.54 -7.63 29.01
CA VAL A 863 -7.38 -7.86 28.15
C VAL A 863 -6.82 -9.27 28.35
N PRO A 864 -6.27 -9.91 27.30
CA PRO A 864 -5.72 -11.25 27.42
C PRO A 864 -4.41 -11.27 28.22
N VAL A 865 -4.17 -12.38 28.91
CA VAL A 865 -2.91 -12.69 29.58
C VAL A 865 -2.37 -14.00 29.01
N PHE A 866 -1.23 -13.96 28.35
CA PHE A 866 -0.54 -15.10 27.78
C PHE A 866 0.62 -15.51 28.69
N ALA A 867 0.79 -16.80 28.97
CA ALA A 867 1.91 -17.28 29.78
C ALA A 867 2.61 -18.50 29.16
N TYR A 868 3.93 -18.53 29.29
CA TYR A 868 4.80 -19.59 28.77
C TYR A 868 5.91 -19.96 29.75
N GLY A 869 6.24 -21.25 29.84
CA GLY A 869 7.29 -21.77 30.72
C GLY A 869 6.76 -22.33 32.05
N PRO A 870 7.62 -22.51 33.07
CA PRO A 870 7.20 -23.05 34.37
C PRO A 870 6.14 -22.16 35.01
N HIS A 871 5.14 -22.78 35.65
CA HIS A 871 3.98 -22.11 36.27
C HIS A 871 3.04 -21.38 35.30
N SER A 872 3.15 -21.56 33.99
CA SER A 872 2.27 -20.87 33.03
C SER A 872 0.78 -21.23 33.16
N LEU A 873 0.44 -22.41 33.71
CA LEU A 873 -0.95 -22.79 34.03
C LEU A 873 -1.63 -21.85 35.03
N ASP A 874 -0.88 -21.19 35.91
CA ASP A 874 -1.42 -20.30 36.94
C ASP A 874 -2.10 -19.06 36.34
N PHE A 875 -1.86 -18.76 35.05
CA PHE A 875 -2.37 -17.58 34.36
C PHE A 875 -3.65 -17.82 33.55
N ARG A 876 -4.25 -19.01 33.63
CA ARG A 876 -5.55 -19.32 33.00
C ARG A 876 -6.73 -18.74 33.81
N GLY A 877 -7.88 -18.59 33.15
CA GLY A 877 -9.12 -18.09 33.77
C GLY A 877 -9.27 -16.57 33.69
N VAL A 878 -10.24 -16.04 34.44
CA VAL A 878 -10.55 -14.59 34.49
C VAL A 878 -10.29 -14.07 35.90
N TYR A 879 -9.49 -13.02 36.03
CA TYR A 879 -9.04 -12.52 37.35
C TYR A 879 -8.78 -11.00 37.34
N GLU A 880 -8.61 -10.41 38.52
CA GLU A 880 -8.18 -9.01 38.64
C GLU A 880 -6.72 -8.84 38.18
N ASN A 881 -6.39 -7.71 37.54
CA ASN A 881 -5.01 -7.40 37.14
C ASN A 881 -3.99 -7.45 38.32
N THR A 882 -4.44 -7.18 39.55
CA THR A 882 -3.62 -7.33 40.77
C THR A 882 -3.16 -8.77 41.03
N GLU A 883 -3.86 -9.78 40.50
CA GLU A 883 -3.46 -11.18 40.69
C GLU A 883 -2.21 -11.56 39.89
N ILE A 884 -1.88 -10.84 38.81
CA ILE A 884 -0.62 -11.05 38.07
C ILE A 884 0.57 -10.86 39.01
N TYR A 885 0.56 -9.76 39.79
CA TYR A 885 1.56 -9.53 40.83
C TYR A 885 1.62 -10.69 41.84
N GLN A 886 0.47 -11.16 42.32
CA GLN A 886 0.43 -12.22 43.34
C GLN A 886 1.01 -13.54 42.81
N LYS A 887 0.71 -13.88 41.56
CA LYS A 887 1.23 -15.06 40.86
C LYS A 887 2.74 -14.95 40.65
N VAL A 888 3.24 -13.80 40.19
CA VAL A 888 4.68 -13.52 40.05
C VAL A 888 5.40 -13.58 41.40
N ARG A 889 4.84 -12.95 42.44
CA ARG A 889 5.40 -12.97 43.80
C ARG A 889 5.51 -14.39 44.36
N LYS A 890 4.56 -15.27 44.05
CA LYS A 890 4.56 -16.66 44.53
C LYS A 890 5.76 -17.45 44.00
N VAL A 891 6.18 -17.20 42.76
CA VAL A 891 7.33 -17.89 42.12
C VAL A 891 8.69 -17.22 42.40
N LEU A 892 8.69 -16.02 43.00
CA LEU A 892 9.92 -15.36 43.46
C LEU A 892 10.47 -15.94 44.77
N LYS A 893 9.58 -16.47 45.63
CA LYS A 893 9.91 -17.14 46.90
C LYS A 893 10.55 -18.51 46.64
#